data_AF-A0A553GV24-F1
#
_entry.id   AF-A0A553GV24-F1
#
_cell.length_a   1.000
_cell.length_b   1.000
_cell.length_c   1.000
_cell.angle_alpha   90.00
_cell.angle_beta   90.00
_cell.angle_gamma   90.00
#
_symmetry.space_group_name_H-M   'P 1'
#
loop_
_entity.id
_entity.type
_entity.pdbx_description
1 polymer ?
#
loop_
_entity_poly.entity_id
_entity_poly.type
_entity_poly.pdbx_seq_one_letter_code
_entity_poly.pdbx_strand_id
1 'polypeptide(L)'
;MPIPLRALVFVLSWALGVSAQAALRLELQAEGLTAAQRQASQALLDEALAALPPSLVTRLDRRVTVSWRDDLPANAFGRTLRPGALALNAAQLPALADGSAAHRATGRPHGTLRRELLATVLHELTHLYDRARLWDTDQRRLLVRCHDRAASSGLVGLPAACRGQTERRFSLSDDPRLLDLAGWPQAVGRRGAREAGNGQVARSPDPYELSSPKEFVAVNMEYFLLDPTYACRRPALHRYFRERFGWAPPAATCKGGLAYLNAGRDFGRTPLGRLDPARVYQVDYLFAEANDSWASRWGHAMLRLVVCAPGRPRGPDCRLDLDEHLVLSYRAFVGDVQLSSWDGLTGAYPSRLFVLPLHQVIDEYTKVELRSLASVPLTLDRPALERLVERAAEMHWSYDGNYWFLSNNCAVETLKLLRSGTTDPRLDDLDSIMPNGLLEVLEARGLADPAPLADPQEALRLGYRFDSFRDRYQAMFAVLRQRLDVPQTRVEDWLTLPARERRPWFENADLRASAALLLLEQAAQRQQLLLAQDDLKRNYLSSRERADDTRFAKAGGTLEQILATSGFLSRPAELLDGGYGLPQASEWQRLEAESHQRQQRLQLLSDDLDGELRHLLEPARLAELDAVEANLKQIGTRLRTLHDAAGGLRLP
;
A
#
# COMPACT_ATOMS: atom_id res chain seq x y z
N MET A 1 -16.03 -55.10 81.01
CA MET A 1 -15.61 -53.78 81.55
C MET A 1 -15.53 -52.79 80.38
N PRO A 2 -15.86 -51.50 80.57
CA PRO A 2 -17.09 -50.89 80.02
C PRO A 2 -16.93 -49.82 78.90
N ILE A 3 -18.10 -49.39 78.40
CA ILE A 3 -18.57 -48.33 77.44
C ILE A 3 -18.00 -46.91 77.83
N PRO A 4 -17.79 -45.86 76.94
CA PRO A 4 -18.86 -45.27 76.13
C PRO A 4 -18.61 -44.54 74.77
N LEU A 5 -19.75 -44.43 74.06
CA LEU A 5 -20.23 -43.36 73.16
C LEU A 5 -19.50 -42.00 73.23
N ARG A 6 -19.24 -41.42 72.05
CA ARG A 6 -19.70 -40.06 71.72
C ARG A 6 -19.73 -39.82 70.21
N ALA A 7 -20.95 -39.60 69.72
CA ALA A 7 -21.23 -39.05 68.41
C ALA A 7 -20.78 -37.58 68.35
N LEU A 8 -20.21 -37.16 67.21
CA LEU A 8 -20.51 -35.85 66.65
C LEU A 8 -20.24 -35.87 65.14
N VAL A 9 -21.33 -36.04 64.40
CA VAL A 9 -21.64 -35.41 63.12
C VAL A 9 -20.55 -34.43 62.63
N PHE A 10 -19.73 -34.85 61.65
CA PHE A 10 -19.13 -33.91 60.71
C PHE A 10 -19.99 -33.90 59.46
N VAL A 11 -20.95 -32.97 59.46
CA VAL A 11 -21.71 -32.58 58.27
C VAL A 11 -20.72 -32.26 57.15
N LEU A 12 -20.90 -32.95 56.03
CA LEU A 12 -20.49 -32.55 54.69
C LEU A 12 -20.67 -31.03 54.54
N SER A 13 -19.59 -30.29 54.71
CA SER A 13 -19.46 -28.91 54.23
C SER A 13 -18.43 -28.92 53.12
N TRP A 14 -18.74 -29.70 52.06
CA TRP A 14 -18.38 -29.30 50.72
C TRP A 14 -19.21 -28.05 50.42
N ALA A 15 -18.75 -26.92 50.97
CA ALA A 15 -19.09 -25.63 50.43
C ALA A 15 -18.71 -25.69 48.96
N LEU A 16 -19.73 -25.72 48.11
CA LEU A 16 -19.69 -25.19 46.77
C LEU A 16 -19.20 -23.74 46.91
N GLY A 17 -17.89 -23.59 47.02
CA GLY A 17 -17.20 -22.35 46.75
C GLY A 17 -17.42 -22.11 45.26
N VAL A 18 -18.58 -21.54 44.93
CA VAL A 18 -18.75 -20.80 43.70
C VAL A 18 -17.69 -19.73 43.78
N SER A 19 -16.52 -20.06 43.22
CA SER A 19 -15.45 -19.11 43.03
C SER A 19 -16.12 -17.99 42.27
N ALA A 20 -16.29 -16.82 42.91
CA ALA A 20 -16.83 -15.66 42.24
C ALA A 20 -15.79 -15.30 41.17
N GLN A 21 -15.91 -15.90 39.99
CA GLN A 21 -15.03 -15.63 38.88
C GLN A 21 -15.29 -14.18 38.50
N ALA A 22 -14.23 -13.38 38.68
CA ALA A 22 -14.10 -12.03 38.18
C ALA A 22 -14.29 -12.09 36.65
N ALA A 23 -15.37 -11.49 36.16
CA ALA A 23 -15.79 -11.59 34.77
C ALA A 23 -16.79 -10.47 34.43
N LEU A 24 -16.78 -10.04 33.18
CA LEU A 24 -17.82 -9.18 32.60
C LEU A 24 -19.19 -9.86 32.75
N ARG A 25 -20.17 -9.11 33.25
CA ARG A 25 -21.57 -9.53 33.38
C ARG A 25 -22.48 -8.45 32.79
N LEU A 26 -23.39 -8.85 31.92
CA LEU A 26 -24.40 -7.96 31.35
C LEU A 26 -25.72 -8.17 32.11
N GLU A 27 -26.25 -7.11 32.71
CA GLU A 27 -27.48 -7.16 33.51
C GLU A 27 -28.58 -6.37 32.80
N LEU A 28 -29.58 -7.06 32.26
CA LEU A 28 -30.73 -6.41 31.62
C LEU A 28 -31.59 -5.69 32.66
N GLN A 29 -31.82 -4.39 32.47
CA GLN A 29 -32.84 -3.66 33.21
C GLN A 29 -34.22 -4.06 32.66
N ALA A 30 -34.84 -5.00 33.37
CA ALA A 30 -36.02 -5.73 32.91
C ALA A 30 -37.36 -5.05 33.26
N GLU A 31 -37.32 -3.96 34.03
CA GLU A 31 -38.49 -3.20 34.44
C GLU A 31 -39.21 -2.61 33.21
N GLY A 32 -40.53 -2.75 33.16
CA GLY A 32 -41.35 -2.29 32.04
C GLY A 32 -41.35 -3.18 30.79
N LEU A 33 -40.50 -4.21 30.71
CA LEU A 33 -40.45 -5.11 29.57
C LEU A 33 -41.52 -6.22 29.64
N THR A 34 -42.03 -6.69 28.49
CA THR A 34 -42.83 -7.92 28.41
C THR A 34 -41.96 -9.17 28.53
N ALA A 35 -42.56 -10.34 28.72
CA ALA A 35 -41.81 -11.60 28.79
C ALA A 35 -41.02 -11.90 27.50
N ALA A 36 -41.63 -11.68 26.32
CA ALA A 36 -40.98 -11.85 25.03
C ALA A 36 -39.80 -10.88 24.84
N GLN A 37 -40.00 -9.60 25.23
CA GLN A 37 -38.94 -8.58 25.18
C GLN A 37 -37.76 -8.93 26.10
N ARG A 38 -38.04 -9.41 27.32
CA ARG A 38 -36.98 -9.88 28.24
C ARG A 38 -36.19 -11.03 27.64
N GLN A 39 -36.87 -12.05 27.12
CA GLN A 39 -36.23 -13.22 26.54
C GLN A 39 -35.37 -12.85 25.34
N ALA A 40 -35.89 -12.07 24.39
CA ALA A 40 -35.17 -11.68 23.19
C ALA A 40 -33.97 -10.77 23.50
N SER A 41 -34.12 -9.86 24.47
CA SER A 41 -33.02 -9.02 24.96
C SER A 41 -31.93 -9.86 25.64
N GLN A 42 -32.31 -10.80 26.51
CA GLN A 42 -31.34 -11.66 27.20
C GLN A 42 -30.58 -12.54 26.19
N ALA A 43 -31.27 -13.12 25.20
CA ALA A 43 -30.63 -13.91 24.16
C ALA A 43 -29.60 -13.10 23.34
N LEU A 44 -29.90 -11.82 23.06
CA LEU A 44 -28.95 -10.91 22.41
C LEU A 44 -27.69 -10.69 23.26
N LEU A 45 -27.86 -10.47 24.57
CA LEU A 45 -26.74 -10.23 25.49
C LEU A 45 -25.89 -11.48 25.72
N ASP A 46 -26.53 -12.64 25.81
CA ASP A 46 -25.86 -13.93 25.97
C ASP A 46 -25.03 -14.26 24.73
N GLU A 47 -25.57 -14.04 23.54
CA GLU A 47 -24.83 -14.19 22.28
C GLU A 47 -23.63 -13.23 22.20
N ALA A 48 -23.83 -11.96 22.59
CA ALA A 48 -22.74 -10.99 22.63
C ALA A 48 -21.62 -11.42 23.58
N LEU A 49 -21.95 -11.89 24.79
CA LEU A 49 -20.98 -12.42 25.75
C LEU A 49 -20.25 -13.66 25.20
N ALA A 50 -20.96 -14.56 24.54
CA ALA A 50 -20.39 -15.78 23.97
C ALA A 50 -19.44 -15.51 22.79
N ALA A 51 -19.66 -14.42 22.05
CA ALA A 51 -18.81 -14.03 20.93
C ALA A 51 -17.48 -13.39 21.38
N LEU A 52 -17.41 -12.79 22.57
CA LEU A 52 -16.24 -12.04 23.03
C LEU A 52 -15.03 -12.95 23.32
N PRO A 53 -13.79 -12.43 23.17
CA PRO A 53 -12.61 -13.16 23.60
C PRO A 53 -12.67 -13.51 25.09
N PRO A 54 -12.34 -14.74 25.50
CA PRO A 54 -12.37 -15.15 26.91
C PRO A 54 -11.56 -14.22 27.81
N SER A 55 -10.37 -13.82 27.34
CA SER A 55 -9.46 -12.89 28.03
C SER A 55 -10.05 -11.48 28.18
N LEU A 56 -10.88 -11.03 27.24
CA LEU A 56 -11.61 -9.77 27.36
C LEU A 56 -12.64 -9.87 28.49
N VAL A 57 -13.43 -10.94 28.51
CA VAL A 57 -14.47 -11.19 29.52
C VAL A 57 -13.85 -11.24 30.92
N THR A 58 -12.76 -11.97 31.11
CA THR A 58 -12.12 -12.10 32.43
C THR A 58 -11.42 -10.82 32.88
N ARG A 59 -10.82 -10.04 31.97
CA ARG A 59 -10.01 -8.86 32.35
C ARG A 59 -10.84 -7.60 32.58
N LEU A 60 -11.99 -7.45 31.90
CA LEU A 60 -12.84 -6.27 32.10
C LEU A 60 -13.54 -6.29 33.47
N ASP A 61 -13.79 -7.48 34.02
CA ASP A 61 -14.37 -7.75 35.35
C ASP A 61 -15.32 -6.65 35.86
N ARG A 62 -16.50 -6.57 35.23
CA ARG A 62 -17.46 -5.51 35.53
C ARG A 62 -18.90 -5.94 35.32
N ARG A 63 -19.80 -5.39 36.12
CA ARG A 63 -21.23 -5.42 35.86
C ARG A 63 -21.63 -4.23 34.98
N VAL A 64 -22.26 -4.52 33.85
CA VAL A 64 -22.75 -3.51 32.90
C VAL A 64 -24.26 -3.65 32.81
N THR A 65 -24.98 -2.64 33.29
CA THR A 65 -26.44 -2.59 33.16
C THR A 65 -26.81 -2.22 31.73
N VAL A 66 -27.68 -3.01 31.10
CA VAL A 66 -28.18 -2.75 29.75
C VAL A 66 -29.65 -2.36 29.84
N SER A 67 -30.01 -1.20 29.29
CA SER A 67 -31.40 -0.72 29.27
C SER A 67 -31.86 -0.33 27.88
N TRP A 68 -33.16 -0.50 27.62
CA TRP A 68 -33.80 0.03 26.43
C TRP A 68 -34.30 1.45 26.70
N ARG A 69 -34.02 2.39 25.80
CA ARG A 69 -34.35 3.80 25.98
C ARG A 69 -34.99 4.40 24.73
N ASP A 70 -35.97 5.27 24.96
CA ASP A 70 -36.71 6.01 23.91
C ASP A 70 -36.07 7.36 23.56
N ASP A 71 -35.09 7.84 24.35
CA ASP A 71 -34.42 9.13 24.16
C ASP A 71 -33.14 9.05 23.31
N LEU A 72 -32.93 7.93 22.63
CA LEU A 72 -31.83 7.76 21.68
C LEU A 72 -32.21 8.33 20.30
N PRO A 73 -31.26 8.94 19.56
CA PRO A 73 -31.50 9.38 18.19
C PRO A 73 -32.08 8.25 17.32
N ALA A 74 -32.98 8.58 16.40
CA ALA A 74 -33.68 7.59 15.56
C ALA A 74 -32.73 6.70 14.74
N ASN A 75 -31.55 7.20 14.38
CA ASN A 75 -30.52 6.47 13.64
C ASN A 75 -29.51 5.71 14.54
N ALA A 76 -29.55 5.90 15.86
CA ALA A 76 -28.66 5.22 16.80
C ALA A 76 -29.29 3.91 17.30
N PHE A 77 -28.53 2.82 17.29
CA PHE A 77 -29.00 1.51 17.78
C PHE A 77 -28.65 1.29 19.26
N GLY A 78 -27.60 1.94 19.73
CA GLY A 78 -27.18 1.94 21.12
C GLY A 78 -26.06 2.92 21.39
N ARG A 79 -25.69 3.06 22.67
CA ARG A 79 -24.51 3.81 23.11
C ARG A 79 -24.09 3.39 24.53
N THR A 80 -22.82 3.52 24.84
CA THR A 80 -22.31 3.50 26.22
C THR A 80 -22.66 4.81 26.92
N LEU A 81 -23.39 4.74 28.02
CA LEU A 81 -23.75 5.91 28.82
C LEU A 81 -22.63 6.29 29.80
N ARG A 82 -22.08 5.28 30.47
CA ARG A 82 -21.01 5.38 31.46
C ARG A 82 -20.29 4.04 31.57
N PRO A 83 -19.14 3.94 32.27
CA PRO A 83 -18.34 2.73 32.29
C PRO A 83 -19.02 1.44 32.84
N GLY A 84 -20.26 1.51 33.34
CA GLY A 84 -21.06 0.36 33.76
C GLY A 84 -22.52 0.39 33.27
N ALA A 85 -22.83 1.16 32.21
CA ALA A 85 -24.17 1.18 31.64
C ALA A 85 -24.17 1.40 30.12
N LEU A 86 -24.96 0.59 29.43
CA LEU A 86 -25.18 0.59 27.99
C LEU A 86 -26.67 0.82 27.73
N ALA A 87 -27.01 1.66 26.76
CA ALA A 87 -28.37 1.86 26.31
C ALA A 87 -28.55 1.31 24.89
N LEU A 88 -29.66 0.62 24.65
CA LEU A 88 -30.14 0.21 23.33
C LEU A 88 -31.40 0.99 22.97
N ASN A 89 -31.60 1.25 21.67
CA ASN A 89 -32.74 2.03 21.20
C ASN A 89 -34.04 1.22 21.26
N ALA A 90 -34.95 1.63 22.13
CA ALA A 90 -36.22 0.93 22.38
C ALA A 90 -37.10 0.81 21.13
N ALA A 91 -36.93 1.68 20.12
CA ALA A 91 -37.63 1.56 18.84
C ALA A 91 -37.32 0.24 18.09
N GLN A 92 -36.19 -0.40 18.37
CA GLN A 92 -35.80 -1.67 17.74
C GLN A 92 -36.31 -2.90 18.50
N LEU A 93 -36.74 -2.72 19.76
CA LEU A 93 -37.14 -3.81 20.65
C LEU A 93 -38.37 -4.61 20.16
N PRO A 94 -39.43 -4.01 19.60
CA PRO A 94 -40.57 -4.78 19.09
C PRO A 94 -40.16 -5.82 18.05
N ALA A 95 -39.36 -5.40 17.06
CA ALA A 95 -38.88 -6.27 15.99
C ALA A 95 -37.91 -7.35 16.50
N LEU A 96 -37.14 -7.06 17.56
CA LEU A 96 -36.32 -8.06 18.22
C LEU A 96 -37.18 -9.11 18.94
N ALA A 97 -38.24 -8.67 19.62
CA ALA A 97 -39.11 -9.54 20.42
C ALA A 97 -40.02 -10.44 19.59
N ASP A 98 -40.52 -9.95 18.45
CA ASP A 98 -41.36 -10.74 17.54
C ASP A 98 -40.56 -11.60 16.53
N GLY A 99 -39.23 -11.47 16.53
CA GLY A 99 -38.31 -12.24 15.67
C GLY A 99 -38.12 -11.67 14.26
N SER A 100 -38.89 -10.65 13.85
CA SER A 100 -38.77 -10.04 12.52
C SER A 100 -37.40 -9.40 12.28
N ALA A 101 -36.68 -9.01 13.34
CA ALA A 101 -35.32 -8.47 13.25
C ALA A 101 -34.31 -9.42 12.57
N ALA A 102 -34.54 -10.74 12.62
CA ALA A 102 -33.65 -11.72 11.99
C ALA A 102 -33.64 -11.63 10.46
N HIS A 103 -34.74 -11.15 9.86
CA HIS A 103 -34.93 -11.08 8.41
C HIS A 103 -35.09 -9.66 7.88
N ARG A 104 -35.33 -8.68 8.76
CA ARG A 104 -35.44 -7.27 8.40
C ARG A 104 -34.09 -6.72 7.96
N ALA A 105 -33.94 -6.51 6.65
CA ALA A 105 -32.78 -5.83 6.09
C ALA A 105 -32.71 -4.37 6.56
N THR A 106 -31.52 -3.89 6.90
CA THR A 106 -31.28 -2.53 7.38
C THR A 106 -30.63 -1.64 6.34
N GLY A 107 -30.06 -2.22 5.28
CA GLY A 107 -29.16 -1.50 4.36
C GLY A 107 -27.86 -1.04 5.02
N ARG A 108 -27.60 -1.48 6.25
CA ARG A 108 -26.37 -1.24 7.02
C ARG A 108 -25.41 -2.44 6.89
N PRO A 109 -24.14 -2.29 7.30
CA PRO A 109 -23.10 -3.24 6.93
C PRO A 109 -23.29 -4.69 7.43
N HIS A 110 -23.96 -4.91 8.56
CA HIS A 110 -24.23 -6.26 9.11
C HIS A 110 -25.53 -6.89 8.56
N GLY A 111 -26.23 -6.20 7.65
CA GLY A 111 -27.29 -6.75 6.81
C GLY A 111 -28.68 -6.78 7.46
N THR A 112 -28.82 -7.42 8.63
CA THR A 112 -30.13 -7.57 9.31
C THR A 112 -30.17 -6.84 10.65
N LEU A 113 -31.36 -6.38 11.06
CA LEU A 113 -31.53 -5.65 12.32
C LEU A 113 -30.99 -6.44 13.52
N ARG A 114 -31.17 -7.77 13.53
CA ARG A 114 -30.66 -8.62 14.61
C ARG A 114 -29.13 -8.63 14.67
N ARG A 115 -28.46 -8.69 13.51
CA ARG A 115 -26.98 -8.65 13.45
C ARG A 115 -26.45 -7.27 13.80
N GLU A 116 -27.11 -6.20 13.37
CA GLU A 116 -26.76 -4.83 13.73
C GLU A 116 -26.89 -4.57 15.25
N LEU A 117 -27.94 -5.10 15.89
CA LEU A 117 -28.09 -5.01 17.35
C LEU A 117 -26.97 -5.77 18.08
N LEU A 118 -26.59 -6.96 17.58
CA LEU A 118 -25.48 -7.73 18.14
C LEU A 118 -24.15 -6.97 17.99
N ALA A 119 -23.87 -6.48 16.78
CA ALA A 119 -22.69 -5.67 16.50
C ALA A 119 -22.65 -4.42 17.39
N THR A 120 -23.79 -3.75 17.59
CA THR A 120 -23.91 -2.59 18.49
C THR A 120 -23.51 -2.94 19.93
N VAL A 121 -23.97 -4.07 20.47
CA VAL A 121 -23.57 -4.49 21.82
C VAL A 121 -22.05 -4.76 21.86
N LEU A 122 -21.50 -5.48 20.89
CA LEU A 122 -20.06 -5.76 20.81
C LEU A 122 -19.21 -4.50 20.66
N HIS A 123 -19.66 -3.54 19.85
CA HIS A 123 -19.05 -2.23 19.65
C HIS A 123 -18.90 -1.48 20.98
N GLU A 124 -19.99 -1.35 21.72
CA GLU A 124 -20.00 -0.63 22.98
C GLU A 124 -19.19 -1.34 24.08
N LEU A 125 -19.23 -2.68 24.12
CA LEU A 125 -18.38 -3.46 25.02
C LEU A 125 -16.88 -3.28 24.68
N THR A 126 -16.56 -3.12 23.40
CA THR A 126 -15.19 -2.81 22.95
C THR A 126 -14.74 -1.45 23.45
N HIS A 127 -15.59 -0.42 23.38
CA HIS A 127 -15.29 0.88 23.99
C HIS A 127 -15.06 0.79 25.51
N LEU A 128 -15.86 -0.01 26.22
CA LEU A 128 -15.65 -0.22 27.65
C LEU A 128 -14.30 -0.87 27.94
N TYR A 129 -13.94 -1.92 27.20
CA TYR A 129 -12.64 -2.58 27.33
C TYR A 129 -11.48 -1.64 27.02
N ASP A 130 -11.60 -0.87 25.95
CA ASP A 130 -10.56 0.04 25.49
C ASP A 130 -10.31 1.17 26.49
N ARG A 131 -11.36 1.69 27.14
CA ARG A 131 -11.25 2.71 28.20
C ARG A 131 -10.74 2.17 29.54
N ALA A 132 -10.74 0.85 29.74
CA ALA A 132 -10.40 0.25 31.03
C ALA A 132 -8.89 0.13 31.32
N ARG A 133 -8.00 0.50 30.38
CA ARG A 133 -6.53 0.49 30.54
C ARG A 133 -5.98 -0.88 30.97
N LEU A 134 -6.45 -1.93 30.30
CA LEU A 134 -6.16 -3.33 30.61
C LEU A 134 -4.86 -3.80 29.96
N TRP A 135 -3.76 -3.12 30.28
CA TRP A 135 -2.41 -3.49 29.84
C TRP A 135 -1.92 -4.74 30.58
N ASP A 136 -1.22 -5.62 29.89
CA ASP A 136 -0.48 -6.73 30.52
C ASP A 136 0.72 -6.23 31.33
N THR A 137 1.35 -7.13 32.08
CA THR A 137 2.42 -6.78 33.02
C THR A 137 3.63 -6.15 32.32
N ASP A 138 4.03 -6.65 31.16
CA ASP A 138 5.20 -6.16 30.45
C ASP A 138 4.93 -4.81 29.78
N GLN A 139 3.72 -4.64 29.23
CA GLN A 139 3.24 -3.35 28.74
C GLN A 139 3.19 -2.33 29.88
N ARG A 140 2.65 -2.66 31.06
CA ARG A 140 2.64 -1.74 32.22
C ARG A 140 4.05 -1.32 32.62
N ARG A 141 5.00 -2.27 32.70
CA ARG A 141 6.40 -1.97 33.00
C ARG A 141 7.02 -1.05 31.95
N LEU A 142 6.74 -1.29 30.67
CA LEU A 142 7.20 -0.42 29.58
C LEU A 142 6.64 0.99 29.73
N LEU A 143 5.33 1.15 29.96
CA LEU A 143 4.67 2.44 30.11
C LEU A 143 5.24 3.25 31.28
N VAL A 144 5.40 2.63 32.45
CA VAL A 144 6.00 3.29 33.63
C VAL A 144 7.43 3.74 33.31
N ARG A 145 8.26 2.85 32.78
CA ARG A 145 9.64 3.18 32.40
C ARG A 145 9.71 4.32 31.39
N CYS A 146 8.84 4.32 30.38
CA CYS A 146 8.82 5.36 29.36
C CYS A 146 8.33 6.70 29.91
N HIS A 147 7.34 6.68 30.80
CA HIS A 147 6.86 7.87 31.49
C HIS A 147 7.96 8.49 32.38
N ASP A 148 8.63 7.67 33.19
CA ASP A 148 9.73 8.13 34.05
C ASP A 148 10.91 8.67 33.24
N ARG A 149 11.24 8.02 32.11
CA ARG A 149 12.28 8.51 31.20
C ARG A 149 11.89 9.82 30.54
N ALA A 150 10.64 9.98 30.13
CA ALA A 150 10.14 11.22 29.55
C ALA A 150 10.17 12.37 30.58
N ALA A 151 9.76 12.11 31.82
CA ALA A 151 9.79 13.08 32.90
C ALA A 151 11.22 13.52 33.27
N SER A 152 12.19 12.59 33.24
CA SER A 152 13.59 12.87 33.61
C SER A 152 14.43 13.45 32.47
N SER A 153 14.22 12.99 31.24
CA SER A 153 15.13 13.23 30.09
C SER A 153 14.49 14.06 28.97
N GLY A 154 13.18 14.33 29.06
CA GLY A 154 12.38 14.91 27.98
C GLY A 154 12.11 13.92 26.84
N LEU A 155 11.25 14.33 25.89
CA LEU A 155 10.79 13.47 24.78
C LEU A 155 11.87 13.20 23.72
N VAL A 156 12.89 14.07 23.62
CA VAL A 156 13.93 13.98 22.58
C VAL A 156 14.86 12.78 22.78
N GLY A 157 15.20 12.46 24.05
CA GLY A 157 16.12 11.39 24.41
C GLY A 157 15.46 10.04 24.70
N LEU A 158 14.21 9.84 24.27
CA LEU A 158 13.48 8.60 24.53
C LEU A 158 14.03 7.44 23.69
N PRO A 159 14.19 6.24 24.29
CA PRO A 159 14.51 5.03 23.55
C PRO A 159 13.46 4.72 22.48
N ALA A 160 13.85 4.01 21.42
CA ALA A 160 12.95 3.58 20.35
C ALA A 160 11.69 2.87 20.88
N ALA A 161 11.84 1.96 21.83
CA ALA A 161 10.73 1.23 22.45
C ALA A 161 9.71 2.13 23.18
N CYS A 162 10.04 3.39 23.46
CA CYS A 162 9.15 4.37 24.08
C CYS A 162 8.38 5.23 23.08
N ARG A 163 8.63 5.09 21.77
CA ARG A 163 7.89 5.80 20.72
C ARG A 163 6.40 5.47 20.80
N GLY A 164 5.58 6.51 21.00
CA GLY A 164 4.12 6.37 21.15
C GLY A 164 3.65 5.73 22.46
N GLN A 165 4.54 5.45 23.42
CA GLN A 165 4.16 4.82 24.69
C GLN A 165 3.78 5.82 25.78
N THR A 166 4.35 7.03 25.75
CA THR A 166 4.18 8.03 26.82
C THR A 166 2.77 8.61 26.89
N GLU A 167 2.01 8.55 25.79
CA GLU A 167 0.68 9.16 25.68
C GLU A 167 -0.46 8.15 25.81
N ARG A 168 -0.16 6.88 26.13
CA ARG A 168 -1.14 5.79 26.24
C ARG A 168 -2.16 6.07 27.35
N ARG A 169 -3.43 6.07 26.97
CA ARG A 169 -4.64 6.26 27.78
C ARG A 169 -5.63 5.09 27.64
N PHE A 170 -5.49 4.27 26.60
CA PHE A 170 -6.41 3.20 26.23
C PHE A 170 -5.72 1.83 26.13
N SER A 171 -6.52 0.77 26.17
CA SER A 171 -6.04 -0.61 26.10
C SER A 171 -5.57 -0.98 24.69
N LEU A 172 -6.20 -0.42 23.66
CA LEU A 172 -6.03 -0.76 22.24
C LEU A 172 -5.93 0.47 21.34
N SER A 173 -6.85 1.44 21.41
CA SER A 173 -7.03 2.46 20.36
C SER A 173 -5.85 3.41 20.16
N ASP A 174 -4.95 3.49 21.13
CA ASP A 174 -3.72 4.27 21.06
C ASP A 174 -2.47 3.39 21.04
N ASP A 175 -2.63 2.10 20.77
CA ASP A 175 -1.50 1.21 20.62
C ASP A 175 -0.66 1.56 19.40
N PRO A 176 0.66 1.83 19.55
CA PRO A 176 1.52 2.22 18.43
C PRO A 176 1.41 1.27 17.24
N ARG A 177 1.37 -0.04 17.51
CA ARG A 177 1.28 -1.07 16.48
C ARG A 177 -0.08 -1.04 15.80
N LEU A 178 -1.15 -0.89 16.57
CA LEU A 178 -2.50 -0.81 16.03
C LEU A 178 -2.70 0.44 15.20
N LEU A 179 -2.20 1.60 15.65
CA LEU A 179 -2.29 2.86 14.92
C LEU A 179 -1.58 2.79 13.57
N ASP A 180 -0.42 2.14 13.49
CA ASP A 180 0.29 1.89 12.22
C ASP A 180 -0.54 1.03 11.24
N LEU A 181 -1.26 0.04 11.75
CA LEU A 181 -2.17 -0.79 10.96
C LEU A 181 -3.46 -0.06 10.57
N ALA A 182 -3.99 0.73 11.50
CA ALA A 182 -5.29 1.39 11.40
C ALA A 182 -5.30 2.64 10.51
N GLY A 183 -4.12 3.14 10.12
CA GLY A 183 -4.01 4.28 9.21
C GLY A 183 -3.67 5.61 9.88
N TRP A 184 -3.27 5.58 11.15
CA TRP A 184 -2.62 6.69 11.85
C TRP A 184 -1.15 6.36 12.15
N PRO A 185 -0.32 6.09 11.12
CA PRO A 185 1.04 5.65 11.34
C PRO A 185 1.88 6.73 12.02
N GLN A 186 3.01 6.30 12.59
CA GLN A 186 4.01 7.24 13.06
C GLN A 186 4.51 8.11 11.89
N ALA A 187 4.42 9.43 12.05
CA ALA A 187 4.93 10.40 11.10
C ALA A 187 6.47 10.41 11.13
N VAL A 188 7.09 10.26 9.96
CA VAL A 188 8.55 10.26 9.80
C VAL A 188 9.08 11.68 9.94
N GLY A 189 10.18 11.85 10.66
CA GLY A 189 10.78 13.17 10.93
C GLY A 189 10.07 13.96 12.02
N ARG A 190 8.98 13.43 12.59
CA ARG A 190 8.20 14.07 13.68
C ARG A 190 8.33 13.33 15.01
N ARG A 191 9.41 12.56 15.20
CA ARG A 191 9.87 12.02 16.49
C ARG A 191 8.77 11.29 17.28
N GLY A 192 8.00 10.43 16.62
CA GLY A 192 6.97 9.62 17.27
C GLY A 192 5.55 10.22 17.24
N ALA A 193 5.39 11.47 16.77
CA ALA A 193 4.07 12.02 16.49
C ALA A 193 3.35 11.16 15.42
N ARG A 194 2.02 11.18 15.45
CA ARG A 194 1.16 10.39 14.56
C ARG A 194 0.61 11.27 13.44
N GLU A 195 0.34 10.67 12.29
CA GLU A 195 -0.43 11.34 11.25
C GLU A 195 -1.85 11.67 11.77
N ALA A 196 -2.35 12.87 11.45
CA ALA A 196 -3.66 13.32 11.92
C ALA A 196 -4.81 12.75 11.09
N GLY A 197 -4.60 12.61 9.78
CA GLY A 197 -5.56 12.04 8.84
C GLY A 197 -5.33 10.54 8.62
N ASN A 198 -6.39 9.85 8.20
CA ASN A 198 -6.32 8.44 7.82
C ASN A 198 -6.41 8.33 6.29
N GLY A 199 -5.32 7.86 5.67
CA GLY A 199 -5.27 7.66 4.21
C GLY A 199 -5.86 6.32 3.74
N GLN A 200 -6.23 5.40 4.64
CA GLN A 200 -6.84 4.11 4.27
C GLN A 200 -8.36 4.26 4.05
N VAL A 201 -8.74 5.11 3.10
CA VAL A 201 -10.13 5.54 2.89
C VAL A 201 -10.96 4.57 2.04
N ALA A 202 -10.31 3.69 1.28
CA ALA A 202 -10.99 2.75 0.40
C ALA A 202 -11.14 1.37 1.05
N ARG A 203 -12.10 0.57 0.54
CA ARG A 203 -12.35 -0.81 1.00
C ARG A 203 -12.60 -0.89 2.52
N SER A 204 -13.30 0.11 3.05
CA SER A 204 -13.76 0.15 4.44
C SER A 204 -15.02 -0.70 4.61
N PRO A 205 -15.14 -1.54 5.66
CA PRO A 205 -16.37 -2.25 5.98
C PRO A 205 -17.49 -1.31 6.45
N ASP A 206 -17.13 -0.23 7.14
CA ASP A 206 -18.02 0.83 7.59
C ASP A 206 -17.19 2.12 7.68
N PRO A 207 -17.52 3.18 6.89
CA PRO A 207 -16.79 4.45 6.91
C PRO A 207 -16.67 5.08 8.31
N TYR A 208 -17.55 4.71 9.25
CA TYR A 208 -17.48 5.17 10.63
C TYR A 208 -16.15 4.81 11.32
N GLU A 209 -15.48 3.74 10.90
CA GLU A 209 -14.17 3.33 11.45
C GLU A 209 -13.10 4.42 11.31
N LEU A 210 -13.22 5.30 10.29
CA LEU A 210 -12.22 6.32 9.98
C LEU A 210 -12.37 7.59 10.84
N SER A 211 -13.46 7.69 11.61
CA SER A 211 -13.77 8.89 12.40
C SER A 211 -12.81 9.10 13.58
N SER A 212 -12.35 8.03 14.21
CA SER A 212 -11.30 8.08 15.24
C SER A 212 -10.68 6.70 15.47
N PRO A 213 -9.49 6.61 16.08
CA PRO A 213 -8.89 5.32 16.43
C PRO A 213 -9.76 4.44 17.34
N LYS A 214 -10.64 5.03 18.16
CA LYS A 214 -11.55 4.26 19.04
C LYS A 214 -12.66 3.61 18.24
N GLU A 215 -13.26 4.35 17.32
CA GLU A 215 -14.27 3.82 16.41
C GLU A 215 -13.66 2.79 15.47
N PHE A 216 -12.42 3.02 15.02
CA PHE A 216 -11.69 2.03 14.24
C PHE A 216 -11.61 0.68 14.94
N VAL A 217 -11.21 0.66 16.21
CA VAL A 217 -11.11 -0.58 17.00
C VAL A 217 -12.47 -1.20 17.20
N ALA A 218 -13.49 -0.43 17.56
CA ALA A 218 -14.83 -0.95 17.83
C ALA A 218 -15.46 -1.57 16.59
N VAL A 219 -15.45 -0.86 15.45
CA VAL A 219 -15.91 -1.39 14.15
C VAL A 219 -15.13 -2.65 13.79
N ASN A 220 -13.80 -2.62 13.81
CA ASN A 220 -13.00 -3.79 13.41
C ASN A 220 -13.17 -4.98 14.36
N MET A 221 -13.48 -4.75 15.64
CA MET A 221 -13.81 -5.81 16.58
C MET A 221 -15.14 -6.48 16.22
N GLU A 222 -16.16 -5.74 15.78
CA GLU A 222 -17.41 -6.34 15.27
C GLU A 222 -17.13 -7.33 14.15
N TYR A 223 -16.34 -6.93 13.15
CA TYR A 223 -16.01 -7.79 12.02
C TYR A 223 -15.09 -8.94 12.41
N PHE A 224 -14.09 -8.70 13.27
CA PHE A 224 -13.25 -9.77 13.81
C PHE A 224 -14.07 -10.87 14.48
N LEU A 225 -15.13 -10.50 15.21
CA LEU A 225 -15.97 -11.44 15.96
C LEU A 225 -17.10 -12.07 15.12
N LEU A 226 -17.66 -11.33 14.16
CA LEU A 226 -18.90 -11.72 13.46
C LEU A 226 -18.71 -12.08 11.98
N ASP A 227 -17.58 -11.74 11.37
CA ASP A 227 -17.28 -12.08 9.98
C ASP A 227 -16.23 -13.21 9.91
N PRO A 228 -16.63 -14.44 9.54
CA PRO A 228 -15.69 -15.56 9.43
C PRO A 228 -14.62 -15.33 8.34
N THR A 229 -14.81 -14.37 7.43
CA THR A 229 -13.85 -14.02 6.37
C THR A 229 -12.89 -12.88 6.77
N TYR A 230 -13.00 -12.32 7.97
CA TYR A 230 -12.18 -11.18 8.41
C TYR A 230 -10.67 -11.44 8.30
N ALA A 231 -10.22 -12.66 8.64
CA ALA A 231 -8.82 -13.07 8.53
C ALA A 231 -8.26 -12.97 7.10
N CYS A 232 -9.11 -13.10 6.08
CA CYS A 232 -8.73 -13.05 4.67
C CYS A 232 -8.88 -11.64 4.09
N ARG A 233 -9.73 -10.80 4.69
CA ARG A 233 -9.97 -9.41 4.27
C ARG A 233 -8.97 -8.44 4.89
N ARG A 234 -8.66 -8.61 6.18
CA ARG A 234 -7.73 -7.78 6.97
C ARG A 234 -6.76 -8.64 7.77
N PRO A 235 -5.87 -9.40 7.10
CA PRO A 235 -4.98 -10.35 7.76
C PRO A 235 -4.08 -9.72 8.83
N ALA A 236 -3.61 -8.49 8.64
CA ALA A 236 -2.75 -7.82 9.61
C ALA A 236 -3.48 -7.49 10.92
N LEU A 237 -4.72 -6.98 10.82
CA LEU A 237 -5.55 -6.66 12.00
C LEU A 237 -6.08 -7.91 12.69
N HIS A 238 -6.50 -8.93 11.93
CA HIS A 238 -6.88 -10.22 12.51
C HIS A 238 -5.74 -10.82 13.35
N ARG A 239 -4.51 -10.77 12.81
CA ARG A 239 -3.31 -11.23 13.52
C ARG A 239 -3.06 -10.43 14.81
N TYR A 240 -3.17 -9.10 14.74
CA TYR A 240 -3.06 -8.23 15.91
C TYR A 240 -4.07 -8.59 17.01
N PHE A 241 -5.35 -8.73 16.68
CA PHE A 241 -6.37 -9.10 17.67
C PHE A 241 -6.14 -10.49 18.24
N ARG A 242 -5.82 -11.48 17.39
CA ARG A 242 -5.50 -12.84 17.82
C ARG A 242 -4.36 -12.87 18.84
N GLU A 243 -3.27 -12.16 18.55
CA GLU A 243 -2.11 -12.07 19.45
C GLU A 243 -2.46 -11.32 20.73
N ARG A 244 -3.20 -10.21 20.63
CA ARG A 244 -3.60 -9.38 21.78
C ARG A 244 -4.50 -10.13 22.77
N PHE A 245 -5.41 -10.96 22.27
CA PHE A 245 -6.34 -11.71 23.10
C PHE A 245 -5.89 -13.15 23.39
N GLY A 246 -4.84 -13.64 22.73
CA GLY A 246 -4.45 -15.06 22.78
C GLY A 246 -5.55 -15.99 22.24
N TRP A 247 -6.46 -15.45 21.42
CA TRP A 247 -7.70 -16.11 20.99
C TRP A 247 -8.23 -15.44 19.72
N ALA A 248 -8.86 -16.23 18.85
CA ALA A 248 -9.64 -15.74 17.72
C ALA A 248 -10.86 -16.66 17.49
N PRO A 249 -11.97 -16.12 16.94
CA PRO A 249 -13.10 -16.96 16.55
C PRO A 249 -12.72 -17.87 15.36
N PRO A 250 -13.53 -18.90 15.08
CA PRO A 250 -13.35 -19.72 13.89
C PRO A 250 -13.33 -18.88 12.61
N ALA A 251 -12.23 -18.97 11.86
CA ALA A 251 -12.06 -18.26 10.59
C ALA A 251 -12.21 -19.20 9.40
N ALA A 252 -12.75 -18.68 8.29
CA ALA A 252 -12.77 -19.35 7.01
C ALA A 252 -11.35 -19.54 6.47
N THR A 253 -11.13 -20.60 5.70
CA THR A 253 -9.87 -20.82 5.00
C THR A 253 -9.71 -19.78 3.89
N CYS A 254 -8.63 -18.99 3.94
CA CYS A 254 -8.32 -18.02 2.90
C CYS A 254 -7.93 -18.74 1.61
N LYS A 255 -8.84 -18.72 0.64
CA LYS A 255 -8.62 -19.32 -0.67
C LYS A 255 -7.92 -18.30 -1.56
N GLY A 256 -6.60 -18.44 -1.66
CA GLY A 256 -5.83 -17.90 -2.77
C GLY A 256 -4.77 -16.86 -2.46
N GLY A 257 -3.94 -16.56 -3.47
CA GLY A 257 -2.96 -15.46 -3.43
C GLY A 257 -3.60 -14.07 -3.42
N LEU A 258 -2.79 -13.08 -3.09
CA LEU A 258 -3.13 -11.67 -2.98
C LEU A 258 -3.42 -11.08 -4.37
N ALA A 259 -4.60 -10.50 -4.54
CA ALA A 259 -4.94 -9.75 -5.75
C ALA A 259 -4.09 -8.48 -5.83
N TYR A 260 -3.65 -8.11 -7.03
CA TYR A 260 -3.09 -6.79 -7.30
C TYR A 260 -3.45 -6.34 -8.72
N LEU A 261 -3.51 -5.03 -8.94
CA LEU A 261 -3.54 -4.46 -10.28
C LEU A 261 -2.14 -4.03 -10.69
N ASN A 262 -1.68 -4.58 -11.80
CA ASN A 262 -0.51 -4.16 -12.50
C ASN A 262 -0.78 -2.80 -13.14
N ALA A 263 -0.12 -1.76 -12.66
CA ALA A 263 -0.19 -0.41 -13.21
C ALA A 263 0.82 -0.18 -14.34
N GLY A 264 1.19 -1.25 -15.04
CA GLY A 264 2.15 -1.20 -16.13
C GLY A 264 1.59 -0.49 -17.36
N ARG A 265 2.50 -0.13 -18.28
CA ARG A 265 2.16 0.51 -19.57
C ARG A 265 1.92 -0.48 -20.70
N ASP A 266 2.13 -1.78 -20.46
CA ASP A 266 1.81 -2.86 -21.41
C ASP A 266 0.33 -3.21 -21.31
N PHE A 267 -0.46 -2.50 -22.11
CA PHE A 267 -1.90 -2.65 -22.18
C PHE A 267 -2.37 -3.95 -22.85
N GLY A 268 -1.43 -4.74 -23.42
CA GLY A 268 -1.70 -6.05 -23.98
C GLY A 268 -1.68 -7.20 -22.96
N ARG A 269 -1.26 -6.95 -21.71
CA ARG A 269 -1.30 -7.93 -20.61
C ARG A 269 -2.50 -7.71 -19.70
N THR A 270 -3.02 -8.80 -19.13
CA THR A 270 -4.08 -8.74 -18.11
C THR A 270 -3.59 -7.91 -16.91
N PRO A 271 -4.29 -6.83 -16.52
CA PRO A 271 -3.84 -5.97 -15.43
C PRO A 271 -3.96 -6.65 -14.07
N LEU A 272 -5.01 -7.47 -13.89
CA LEU A 272 -5.26 -8.18 -12.66
C LEU A 272 -4.31 -9.37 -12.51
N GLY A 273 -3.44 -9.30 -11.49
CA GLY A 273 -2.50 -10.35 -11.12
C GLY A 273 -2.81 -10.96 -9.76
N ARG A 274 -2.25 -12.15 -9.51
CA ARG A 274 -2.36 -12.85 -8.23
C ARG A 274 -0.98 -13.27 -7.72
N LEU A 275 -0.62 -12.77 -6.54
CA LEU A 275 0.65 -13.04 -5.90
C LEU A 275 0.47 -14.06 -4.77
N ASP A 276 1.15 -15.19 -4.87
CA ASP A 276 1.32 -16.10 -3.73
C ASP A 276 2.52 -15.64 -2.89
N PRO A 277 2.34 -15.21 -1.63
CA PRO A 277 3.45 -14.80 -0.76
C PRO A 277 4.53 -15.87 -0.61
N ALA A 278 4.19 -17.16 -0.74
CA ALA A 278 5.14 -18.26 -0.64
C ALA A 278 6.15 -18.29 -1.80
N ARG A 279 5.79 -17.76 -2.98
CA ARG A 279 6.66 -17.62 -4.16
C ARG A 279 7.66 -16.46 -4.06
N VAL A 280 7.45 -15.50 -3.15
CA VAL A 280 8.38 -14.39 -2.96
C VAL A 280 9.62 -14.92 -2.26
N TYR A 281 10.76 -14.97 -2.94
CA TYR A 281 12.03 -15.42 -2.36
C TYR A 281 12.62 -14.37 -1.40
N GLN A 282 12.66 -13.12 -1.85
CA GLN A 282 13.30 -12.02 -1.13
C GLN A 282 12.61 -10.69 -1.46
N VAL A 283 12.77 -9.71 -0.55
CA VAL A 283 12.40 -8.31 -0.82
C VAL A 283 13.68 -7.49 -0.80
N ASP A 284 13.87 -6.70 -1.85
CA ASP A 284 15.01 -5.79 -1.97
C ASP A 284 14.54 -4.34 -1.82
N TYR A 285 15.37 -3.51 -1.20
CA TYR A 285 15.31 -2.07 -1.36
C TYR A 285 15.82 -1.73 -2.76
N LEU A 286 14.92 -1.33 -3.65
CA LEU A 286 15.25 -0.94 -5.02
C LEU A 286 15.44 0.58 -5.06
N PHE A 287 16.67 1.00 -5.34
CA PHE A 287 17.09 2.39 -5.32
C PHE A 287 17.50 2.85 -6.72
N ALA A 288 16.87 3.91 -7.21
CA ALA A 288 17.36 4.63 -8.39
C ALA A 288 18.35 5.71 -7.94
N GLU A 289 19.59 5.65 -8.43
CA GLU A 289 20.67 6.57 -8.02
C GLU A 289 20.35 8.03 -8.33
N ALA A 290 20.93 8.97 -7.59
CA ALA A 290 20.72 10.39 -7.86
C ALA A 290 21.26 10.81 -9.24
N ASN A 291 20.71 11.88 -9.82
CA ASN A 291 21.26 12.54 -11.00
C ASN A 291 21.26 14.08 -10.84
N ASP A 292 21.67 14.80 -11.89
CA ASP A 292 21.80 16.26 -11.85
C ASP A 292 20.46 17.02 -11.89
N SER A 293 19.33 16.37 -12.21
CA SER A 293 18.02 17.04 -12.28
C SER A 293 17.39 17.20 -10.90
N TRP A 294 16.85 18.40 -10.62
CA TRP A 294 16.31 18.80 -9.31
C TRP A 294 15.40 17.78 -8.63
N ALA A 295 14.44 17.20 -9.37
CA ALA A 295 13.46 16.25 -8.83
C ALA A 295 14.04 14.88 -8.42
N SER A 296 15.26 14.55 -8.85
CA SER A 296 15.89 13.23 -8.73
C SER A 296 17.29 13.30 -8.11
N ARG A 297 17.70 14.45 -7.56
CA ARG A 297 18.98 14.67 -6.86
C ARG A 297 19.19 13.79 -5.63
N TRP A 298 18.12 13.17 -5.12
CA TRP A 298 18.15 12.38 -3.90
C TRP A 298 17.84 10.89 -4.12
N GLY A 299 17.65 10.51 -5.38
CA GLY A 299 17.27 9.15 -5.75
C GLY A 299 15.76 8.89 -5.67
N HIS A 300 15.36 7.65 -5.96
CA HIS A 300 13.97 7.19 -5.77
C HIS A 300 13.95 5.86 -5.03
N ALA A 301 13.10 5.75 -3.99
CA ALA A 301 12.96 4.58 -3.14
C ALA A 301 11.79 3.71 -3.58
N MET A 302 12.04 2.42 -3.75
CA MET A 302 11.04 1.40 -4.07
C MET A 302 11.38 0.10 -3.33
N LEU A 303 10.44 -0.85 -3.34
CA LEU A 303 10.73 -2.24 -2.93
C LEU A 303 10.55 -3.17 -4.12
N ARG A 304 11.50 -4.06 -4.35
CA ARG A 304 11.36 -5.14 -5.34
C ARG A 304 10.98 -6.43 -4.63
N LEU A 305 9.93 -7.08 -5.10
CA LEU A 305 9.60 -8.45 -4.76
C LEU A 305 10.32 -9.37 -5.75
N VAL A 306 11.26 -10.17 -5.25
CA VAL A 306 11.94 -11.23 -6.02
C VAL A 306 11.02 -12.45 -6.00
N VAL A 307 10.23 -12.62 -7.05
CA VAL A 307 9.21 -13.67 -7.19
C VAL A 307 9.74 -14.80 -8.06
N CYS A 308 9.66 -16.04 -7.57
CA CYS A 308 10.00 -17.22 -8.34
C CYS A 308 8.97 -17.51 -9.43
N ALA A 309 9.40 -17.96 -10.61
CA ALA A 309 8.53 -18.46 -11.66
C ALA A 309 7.63 -19.61 -11.19
N PRO A 310 6.43 -19.79 -11.77
CA PRO A 310 5.56 -20.91 -11.43
C PRO A 310 6.30 -22.26 -11.56
N GLY A 311 6.23 -23.08 -10.52
CA GLY A 311 6.92 -24.38 -10.48
C GLY A 311 8.41 -24.32 -10.09
N ARG A 312 9.02 -23.13 -10.02
CA ARG A 312 10.41 -23.00 -9.51
C ARG A 312 10.44 -23.13 -7.98
N PRO A 313 11.32 -23.99 -7.42
CA PRO A 313 11.57 -24.01 -5.99
C PRO A 313 12.12 -22.66 -5.49
N ARG A 314 11.66 -22.20 -4.34
CA ARG A 314 12.10 -20.94 -3.75
C ARG A 314 13.60 -21.00 -3.39
N GLY A 315 14.40 -20.12 -3.99
CA GLY A 315 15.84 -20.03 -3.75
C GLY A 315 16.51 -18.90 -4.54
N PRO A 316 17.84 -18.78 -4.48
CA PRO A 316 18.60 -17.72 -5.16
C PRO A 316 18.31 -17.60 -6.65
N ASP A 317 18.06 -18.73 -7.33
CA ASP A 317 17.76 -18.79 -8.76
C ASP A 317 16.51 -18.01 -9.16
N CYS A 318 15.59 -17.74 -8.22
CA CYS A 318 14.43 -16.89 -8.48
C CYS A 318 14.83 -15.49 -8.96
N ARG A 319 16.03 -15.00 -8.63
CA ARG A 319 16.55 -13.72 -9.14
C ARG A 319 16.67 -13.65 -10.66
N LEU A 320 16.74 -14.80 -11.34
CA LEU A 320 16.83 -14.88 -12.79
C LEU A 320 15.45 -14.79 -13.46
N ASP A 321 14.35 -14.92 -12.71
CA ASP A 321 12.97 -14.84 -13.22
C ASP A 321 12.50 -13.38 -13.28
N LEU A 322 13.25 -12.52 -13.98
CA LEU A 322 13.02 -11.06 -14.00
C LEU A 322 11.59 -10.66 -14.42
N ASP A 323 10.95 -11.46 -15.27
CA ASP A 323 9.58 -11.24 -15.76
C ASP A 323 8.50 -11.43 -14.69
N GLU A 324 8.81 -12.15 -13.61
CA GLU A 324 7.89 -12.43 -12.50
C GLU A 324 8.01 -11.39 -11.39
N HIS A 325 9.10 -10.62 -11.40
CA HIS A 325 9.39 -9.65 -10.34
C HIS A 325 8.45 -8.45 -10.38
N LEU A 326 8.04 -8.03 -9.20
CA LEU A 326 7.17 -6.88 -9.00
C LEU A 326 7.91 -5.78 -8.25
N VAL A 327 7.61 -4.54 -8.56
CA VAL A 327 8.12 -3.35 -7.88
C VAL A 327 6.96 -2.65 -7.21
N LEU A 328 7.08 -2.49 -5.89
CA LEU A 328 6.21 -1.67 -5.07
C LEU A 328 6.79 -0.26 -5.04
N SER A 329 6.06 0.70 -5.62
CA SER A 329 6.51 2.08 -5.72
C SER A 329 5.42 3.03 -5.26
N TYR A 330 5.73 3.84 -4.24
CA TYR A 330 4.96 5.06 -4.00
C TYR A 330 5.41 6.10 -5.02
N ARG A 331 4.49 6.56 -5.85
CA ARG A 331 4.74 7.61 -6.84
C ARG A 331 3.72 8.72 -6.61
N ALA A 332 4.12 9.96 -6.86
CA ALA A 332 3.15 11.02 -7.10
C ALA A 332 2.39 10.65 -8.37
N PHE A 333 1.21 10.05 -8.22
CA PHE A 333 0.38 9.78 -9.37
C PHE A 333 -0.40 11.03 -9.71
N VAL A 334 -0.13 11.51 -10.91
CA VAL A 334 -0.71 12.71 -11.45
C VAL A 334 -1.99 12.30 -12.18
N GLY A 335 -3.10 12.23 -11.43
CA GLY A 335 -4.44 12.29 -12.02
C GLY A 335 -4.75 13.67 -12.61
N ASP A 336 -3.98 14.70 -12.22
CA ASP A 336 -4.03 16.06 -12.75
C ASP A 336 -2.66 16.49 -13.27
N VAL A 337 -2.49 16.25 -14.57
CA VAL A 337 -1.49 16.56 -15.62
C VAL A 337 -0.25 17.48 -15.37
N GLN A 338 0.11 17.90 -14.15
CA GLN A 338 1.40 18.55 -13.86
C GLN A 338 2.10 17.84 -12.72
N LEU A 339 3.42 17.62 -12.83
CA LEU A 339 4.32 17.68 -11.68
C LEU A 339 4.71 19.15 -11.54
N SER A 340 3.80 19.95 -11.00
CA SER A 340 4.14 21.29 -10.56
C SER A 340 5.03 21.15 -9.33
N SER A 341 6.24 21.72 -9.43
CA SER A 341 7.14 21.84 -8.27
C SER A 341 6.46 22.55 -7.10
N TRP A 342 5.42 23.36 -7.37
CA TRP A 342 4.64 24.05 -6.33
C TRP A 342 3.58 23.14 -5.69
N ASP A 343 2.90 22.31 -6.47
CA ASP A 343 1.86 21.40 -5.95
C ASP A 343 2.43 20.23 -5.13
N GLY A 344 3.67 19.82 -5.42
CA GLY A 344 4.38 18.88 -4.57
C GLY A 344 5.03 19.51 -3.33
N LEU A 345 5.05 20.85 -3.23
CA LEU A 345 5.35 21.61 -2.01
C LEU A 345 4.09 21.88 -1.17
N THR A 346 2.89 21.86 -1.77
CA THR A 346 1.58 22.04 -1.10
C THR A 346 0.78 20.75 -0.89
N GLY A 347 1.29 19.60 -1.35
CA GLY A 347 0.76 18.27 -1.02
C GLY A 347 -0.43 17.80 -1.82
N ALA A 348 -0.62 18.35 -3.02
CA ALA A 348 -1.82 18.13 -3.82
C ALA A 348 -1.83 16.80 -4.60
N TYR A 349 -0.75 16.00 -4.55
CA TYR A 349 -0.69 14.71 -5.23
C TYR A 349 -1.15 13.57 -4.34
N PRO A 350 -1.95 12.61 -4.84
CA PRO A 350 -2.24 11.42 -4.07
C PRO A 350 -0.99 10.53 -3.94
N SER A 351 -0.73 10.05 -2.73
CA SER A 351 0.26 9.03 -2.42
C SER A 351 -0.43 7.67 -2.45
N ARG A 352 -0.07 6.85 -3.44
CA ARG A 352 -0.65 5.50 -3.63
C ARG A 352 0.46 4.48 -3.88
N LEU A 353 0.22 3.24 -3.49
CA LEU A 353 1.16 2.13 -3.69
C LEU A 353 0.89 1.45 -5.04
N PHE A 354 1.80 1.65 -5.98
CA PHE A 354 1.76 1.00 -7.29
C PHE A 354 2.47 -0.34 -7.26
N VAL A 355 1.91 -1.31 -7.99
CA VAL A 355 2.57 -2.58 -8.30
C VAL A 355 2.91 -2.58 -9.78
N LEU A 356 4.20 -2.60 -10.09
CA LEU A 356 4.75 -2.48 -11.45
C LEU A 356 5.60 -3.69 -11.82
N PRO A 357 5.69 -4.09 -13.10
CA PRO A 357 6.65 -5.10 -13.53
C PRO A 357 8.07 -4.55 -13.44
N LEU A 358 9.02 -5.38 -13.02
CA LEU A 358 10.42 -4.95 -12.88
C LEU A 358 11.02 -4.46 -14.21
N HIS A 359 10.75 -5.13 -15.33
CA HIS A 359 11.31 -4.74 -16.64
C HIS A 359 10.92 -3.32 -17.04
N GLN A 360 9.70 -2.87 -16.71
CA GLN A 360 9.25 -1.51 -16.99
C GLN A 360 10.05 -0.49 -16.16
N VAL A 361 10.28 -0.79 -14.88
CA VAL A 361 11.05 0.09 -13.98
C VAL A 361 12.52 0.16 -14.42
N ILE A 362 13.10 -0.97 -14.85
CA ILE A 362 14.45 -1.01 -15.42
C ILE A 362 14.53 -0.09 -16.64
N ASP A 363 13.60 -0.22 -17.59
CA ASP A 363 13.61 0.59 -18.81
C ASP A 363 13.42 2.08 -18.54
N GLU A 364 12.49 2.42 -17.63
CA GLU A 364 12.22 3.79 -17.20
C GLU A 364 13.47 4.46 -16.60
N TYR A 365 14.17 3.80 -15.67
CA TYR A 365 15.34 4.42 -15.05
C TYR A 365 16.60 4.31 -15.90
N THR A 366 16.92 3.14 -16.45
CA THR A 366 18.22 2.89 -17.09
C THR A 366 18.33 3.43 -18.51
N LYS A 367 17.24 3.39 -19.29
CA LYS A 367 17.24 3.81 -20.70
C LYS A 367 16.70 5.22 -20.89
N VAL A 368 15.72 5.60 -20.06
CA VAL A 368 14.97 6.86 -20.19
C VAL A 368 15.57 7.93 -19.27
N GLU A 369 15.62 7.71 -17.96
CA GLU A 369 16.22 8.68 -17.03
C GLU A 369 17.76 8.63 -17.00
N LEU A 370 18.36 7.62 -17.64
CA LEU A 370 19.80 7.37 -17.68
C LEU A 370 20.43 7.22 -16.28
N ARG A 371 19.71 6.58 -15.37
CA ARG A 371 20.10 6.31 -13.98
C ARG A 371 20.25 4.82 -13.74
N SER A 372 21.26 4.44 -12.96
CA SER A 372 21.43 3.05 -12.55
C SER A 372 20.44 2.71 -11.44
N LEU A 373 20.11 1.42 -11.34
CA LEU A 373 19.32 0.86 -10.25
C LEU A 373 20.17 -0.08 -9.41
N ALA A 374 20.10 0.09 -8.09
CA ALA A 374 20.65 -0.85 -7.11
C ALA A 374 19.50 -1.59 -6.41
N SER A 375 19.59 -2.91 -6.34
CA SER A 375 18.62 -3.80 -5.71
C SER A 375 19.28 -4.44 -4.49
N VAL A 376 19.12 -3.82 -3.32
CA VAL A 376 19.79 -4.21 -2.07
C VAL A 376 18.88 -5.13 -1.26
N PRO A 377 19.25 -6.40 -1.01
CA PRO A 377 18.50 -7.30 -0.14
C PRO A 377 18.13 -6.72 1.22
N LEU A 378 16.87 -6.81 1.61
CA LEU A 378 16.47 -6.61 2.99
C LEU A 378 16.71 -7.87 3.82
N THR A 379 17.18 -7.69 5.05
CA THR A 379 17.37 -8.77 6.02
C THR A 379 16.06 -9.04 6.75
N LEU A 380 15.20 -9.87 6.14
CA LEU A 380 13.89 -10.24 6.68
C LEU A 380 13.82 -11.74 6.94
N ASP A 381 13.27 -12.13 8.10
CA ASP A 381 12.84 -13.50 8.29
C ASP A 381 11.60 -13.81 7.44
N ARG A 382 11.33 -15.11 7.25
CA ARG A 382 10.21 -15.55 6.40
C ARG A 382 8.85 -14.96 6.84
N PRO A 383 8.49 -14.98 8.14
CA PRO A 383 7.25 -14.36 8.60
C PRO A 383 7.18 -12.85 8.35
N ALA A 384 8.26 -12.09 8.56
CA ALA A 384 8.30 -10.64 8.31
C ALA A 384 8.16 -10.34 6.81
N LEU A 385 8.77 -11.16 5.95
CA LEU A 385 8.60 -11.05 4.50
C LEU A 385 7.14 -11.23 4.09
N GLU A 386 6.49 -12.29 4.57
CA GLU A 386 5.07 -12.57 4.26
C GLU A 386 4.16 -11.45 4.75
N ARG A 387 4.38 -10.99 5.99
CA ARG A 387 3.62 -9.86 6.54
C ARG A 387 3.83 -8.57 5.75
N LEU A 388 5.04 -8.30 5.27
CA LEU A 388 5.33 -7.13 4.43
C LEU A 388 4.60 -7.21 3.09
N VAL A 389 4.59 -8.38 2.46
CA VAL A 389 3.89 -8.61 1.18
C VAL A 389 2.37 -8.51 1.37
N GLU A 390 1.81 -9.12 2.42
CA GLU A 390 0.39 -8.98 2.78
C GLU A 390 0.04 -7.51 3.04
N ARG A 391 0.85 -6.80 3.83
CA ARG A 391 0.62 -5.39 4.15
C ARG A 391 0.71 -4.51 2.90
N ALA A 392 1.63 -4.79 1.98
CA ALA A 392 1.71 -4.10 0.70
C ALA A 392 0.43 -4.30 -0.12
N ALA A 393 -0.13 -5.51 -0.15
CA ALA A 393 -1.41 -5.74 -0.81
C ALA A 393 -2.56 -4.97 -0.12
N GLU A 394 -2.63 -4.96 1.22
CA GLU A 394 -3.64 -4.16 1.94
C GLU A 394 -3.55 -2.68 1.54
N MET A 395 -2.34 -2.10 1.56
CA MET A 395 -2.11 -0.71 1.19
C MET A 395 -2.43 -0.42 -0.28
N HIS A 396 -2.12 -1.34 -1.19
CA HIS A 396 -2.47 -1.20 -2.61
C HIS A 396 -3.99 -1.06 -2.81
N TRP A 397 -4.80 -1.78 -2.03
CA TRP A 397 -6.26 -1.75 -2.15
C TRP A 397 -6.96 -0.68 -1.32
N SER A 398 -6.39 -0.21 -0.21
CA SER A 398 -7.08 0.70 0.71
C SER A 398 -6.53 2.13 0.76
N TYR A 399 -5.28 2.34 0.37
CA TYR A 399 -4.57 3.59 0.66
C TYR A 399 -4.66 4.64 -0.46
N ASP A 400 -5.04 5.84 -0.05
CA ASP A 400 -5.05 7.06 -0.84
C ASP A 400 -4.66 8.24 0.07
N GLY A 401 -3.34 8.44 0.24
CA GLY A 401 -2.78 9.50 1.07
C GLY A 401 -2.43 10.75 0.27
N ASN A 402 -1.73 11.71 0.90
CA ASN A 402 -1.21 12.92 0.24
C ASN A 402 0.32 12.85 0.14
N TYR A 403 0.88 13.05 -1.06
CA TYR A 403 2.29 12.98 -1.38
C TYR A 403 2.94 14.37 -1.41
N TRP A 404 4.11 14.50 -0.77
CA TRP A 404 4.87 15.74 -0.67
C TRP A 404 6.35 15.48 -0.95
N PHE A 405 6.99 16.25 -1.84
CA PHE A 405 8.38 15.99 -2.23
C PHE A 405 9.39 16.09 -1.07
N LEU A 406 9.18 17.03 -0.15
CA LEU A 406 10.07 17.32 0.97
C LEU A 406 9.66 16.66 2.29
N SER A 407 8.55 15.92 2.33
CA SER A 407 8.10 15.24 3.55
C SER A 407 7.53 13.86 3.25
N ASN A 408 6.22 13.71 3.03
CA ASN A 408 5.58 12.43 2.73
C ASN A 408 5.89 11.96 1.29
N ASN A 409 7.14 11.59 1.05
CA ASN A 409 7.67 11.14 -0.24
C ASN A 409 7.86 9.61 -0.28
N CYS A 410 8.43 9.10 -1.37
CA CYS A 410 8.66 7.67 -1.59
C CYS A 410 9.47 6.99 -0.47
N ALA A 411 10.45 7.65 0.13
CA ALA A 411 11.23 7.09 1.24
C ALA A 411 10.40 7.00 2.52
N VAL A 412 9.66 8.07 2.83
CA VAL A 412 8.77 8.11 4.01
C VAL A 412 7.68 7.05 3.94
N GLU A 413 7.01 6.93 2.80
CA GLU A 413 5.95 5.94 2.60
C GLU A 413 6.50 4.51 2.62
N THR A 414 7.66 4.29 2.00
CA THR A 414 8.37 3.00 2.08
C THR A 414 8.72 2.65 3.52
N LEU A 415 9.20 3.60 4.32
CA LEU A 415 9.50 3.37 5.74
C LEU A 415 8.23 3.06 6.57
N LYS A 416 7.11 3.76 6.31
CA LYS A 416 5.81 3.45 6.93
C LYS A 416 5.34 2.04 6.58
N LEU A 417 5.51 1.62 5.33
CA LEU A 417 5.21 0.27 4.88
C LEU A 417 6.11 -0.76 5.55
N LEU A 418 7.43 -0.52 5.64
CA LEU A 418 8.38 -1.42 6.31
C LEU A 418 8.04 -1.57 7.81
N ARG A 419 7.73 -0.48 8.51
CA ARG A 419 7.30 -0.51 9.93
C ARG A 419 6.03 -1.33 10.12
N SER A 420 4.98 -1.00 9.36
CA SER A 420 3.69 -1.66 9.48
C SER A 420 3.71 -3.11 8.98
N GLY A 421 4.56 -3.44 8.01
CA GLY A 421 4.68 -4.78 7.44
C GLY A 421 5.59 -5.73 8.22
N THR A 422 6.71 -5.27 8.79
CA THR A 422 7.73 -6.17 9.36
C THR A 422 7.66 -6.34 10.87
N THR A 423 7.16 -5.32 11.59
CA THR A 423 7.25 -5.19 13.06
C THR A 423 8.67 -5.24 13.63
N ASP A 424 9.69 -4.90 12.84
CA ASP A 424 11.06 -4.89 13.33
C ASP A 424 11.30 -3.64 14.22
N PRO A 425 11.61 -3.80 15.52
CA PRO A 425 11.79 -2.69 16.44
C PRO A 425 12.98 -1.79 16.06
N ARG A 426 13.91 -2.28 15.22
CA ARG A 426 15.00 -1.48 14.65
C ARG A 426 14.49 -0.46 13.62
N LEU A 427 13.20 -0.42 13.29
CA LEU A 427 12.59 0.60 12.42
C LEU A 427 11.84 1.70 13.21
N ASP A 428 11.53 1.47 14.50
CA ASP A 428 10.58 2.29 15.26
C ASP A 428 10.99 3.77 15.40
N ASP A 429 12.28 4.05 15.47
CA ASP A 429 12.82 5.41 15.63
C ASP A 429 13.52 5.97 14.39
N LEU A 430 13.43 5.28 13.25
CA LEU A 430 13.96 5.79 11.97
C LEU A 430 13.20 7.02 11.47
N ASP A 431 13.91 8.11 11.20
CA ASP A 431 13.27 9.36 10.77
C ASP A 431 13.82 9.87 9.43
N SER A 432 14.40 8.99 8.60
CA SER A 432 14.94 9.37 7.30
C SER A 432 13.83 9.66 6.29
N ILE A 433 13.88 10.86 5.72
CA ILE A 433 12.98 11.33 4.66
C ILE A 433 13.62 11.24 3.27
N MET A 434 14.90 10.84 3.18
CA MET A 434 15.65 10.80 1.92
C MET A 434 15.85 9.35 1.48
N PRO A 435 15.65 9.00 0.19
CA PRO A 435 15.84 7.63 -0.30
C PRO A 435 17.22 7.04 0.02
N ASN A 436 18.31 7.72 -0.36
CA ASN A 436 19.67 7.27 -0.08
C ASN A 436 19.95 7.19 1.43
N GLY A 437 19.54 8.22 2.19
CA GLY A 437 19.73 8.24 3.64
C GLY A 437 18.94 7.16 4.36
N LEU A 438 17.77 6.76 3.83
CA LEU A 438 17.02 5.62 4.37
C LEU A 438 17.80 4.31 4.16
N LEU A 439 18.33 4.09 2.96
CA LEU A 439 19.15 2.92 2.65
C LEU A 439 20.40 2.84 3.55
N GLU A 440 21.17 3.93 3.66
CA GLU A 440 22.37 3.99 4.52
C GLU A 440 22.06 3.60 5.98
N VAL A 441 20.92 4.06 6.52
CA VAL A 441 20.54 3.73 7.89
C VAL A 441 20.02 2.29 8.01
N LEU A 442 19.35 1.75 6.99
CA LEU A 442 18.98 0.33 6.96
C LEU A 442 20.22 -0.56 6.97
N GLU A 443 21.24 -0.22 6.16
CA GLU A 443 22.52 -0.93 6.14
C GLU A 443 23.23 -0.85 7.50
N ALA A 444 23.34 0.34 8.08
CA ALA A 444 23.98 0.56 9.38
C ALA A 444 23.31 -0.21 10.53
N ARG A 445 22.01 -0.55 10.39
CA ARG A 445 21.24 -1.33 11.38
C ARG A 445 21.16 -2.83 11.05
N GLY A 446 21.86 -3.29 10.02
CA GLY A 446 21.81 -4.68 9.55
C GLY A 446 20.41 -5.10 9.11
N LEU A 447 19.66 -4.16 8.52
CA LEU A 447 18.34 -4.37 7.92
C LEU A 447 18.42 -4.49 6.38
N ALA A 448 19.54 -4.07 5.80
CA ALA A 448 19.86 -4.19 4.38
C ALA A 448 21.28 -4.74 4.21
N ASP A 449 21.49 -5.60 3.21
CA ASP A 449 22.78 -6.21 2.91
C ASP A 449 23.32 -5.74 1.54
N PRO A 450 24.31 -4.82 1.52
CA PRO A 450 24.90 -4.32 0.29
C PRO A 450 25.99 -5.23 -0.27
N ALA A 451 26.37 -6.32 0.41
CA ALA A 451 27.49 -7.19 -0.01
C ALA A 451 27.36 -7.71 -1.46
N PRO A 452 26.17 -8.05 -1.99
CA PRO A 452 26.03 -8.48 -3.38
C PRO A 452 26.38 -7.40 -4.43
N LEU A 453 26.47 -6.12 -4.03
CA LEU A 453 26.87 -5.02 -4.92
C LEU A 453 28.40 -4.82 -4.96
N ALA A 454 29.17 -5.53 -4.14
CA ALA A 454 30.62 -5.35 -4.04
C ALA A 454 31.37 -5.69 -5.34
N ASP A 455 30.89 -6.70 -6.08
CA ASP A 455 31.36 -7.01 -7.44
C ASP A 455 30.32 -6.51 -8.46
N PRO A 456 30.60 -5.42 -9.20
CA PRO A 456 29.65 -4.87 -10.16
C PRO A 456 29.25 -5.83 -11.29
N GLN A 457 30.15 -6.71 -11.73
CA GLN A 457 29.87 -7.65 -12.83
C GLN A 457 28.94 -8.76 -12.36
N GLU A 458 29.23 -9.32 -11.19
CA GLU A 458 28.37 -10.34 -10.59
C GLU A 458 27.01 -9.76 -10.18
N ALA A 459 27.00 -8.53 -9.64
CA ALA A 459 25.79 -7.79 -9.33
C ALA A 459 24.90 -7.58 -10.57
N LEU A 460 25.49 -7.23 -11.71
CA LEU A 460 24.75 -7.10 -12.97
C LEU A 460 24.21 -8.46 -13.42
N ARG A 461 25.02 -9.53 -13.37
CA ARG A 461 24.66 -10.88 -13.81
C ARG A 461 23.51 -11.47 -13.00
N LEU A 462 23.50 -11.25 -11.69
CA LEU A 462 22.49 -11.77 -10.76
C LEU A 462 21.32 -10.80 -10.53
N GLY A 463 21.30 -9.66 -11.23
CA GLY A 463 20.24 -8.68 -11.13
C GLY A 463 20.18 -7.96 -9.79
N TYR A 464 21.31 -7.79 -9.09
CA TYR A 464 21.45 -6.86 -7.97
C TYR A 464 21.69 -5.42 -8.44
N ARG A 465 22.19 -5.26 -9.67
CA ARG A 465 22.46 -3.96 -10.29
C ARG A 465 21.92 -3.93 -11.70
N PHE A 466 21.37 -2.79 -12.11
CA PHE A 466 21.02 -2.52 -13.50
C PHE A 466 21.69 -1.22 -13.92
N ASP A 467 22.67 -1.33 -14.80
CA ASP A 467 23.45 -0.19 -15.23
C ASP A 467 22.64 0.76 -16.10
N SER A 468 22.86 2.06 -15.88
CA SER A 468 22.44 3.09 -16.82
C SER A 468 22.99 2.82 -18.21
N PHE A 469 22.17 3.06 -19.24
CA PHE A 469 22.65 3.04 -20.62
C PHE A 469 23.59 4.22 -20.92
N ARG A 470 23.74 5.18 -20.02
CA ARG A 470 24.64 6.34 -20.16
C ARG A 470 26.05 5.91 -20.53
N ASP A 471 26.66 4.97 -19.83
CA ASP A 471 28.05 4.57 -20.10
C ASP A 471 28.17 3.86 -21.45
N ARG A 472 27.14 3.09 -21.84
CA ARG A 472 27.06 2.47 -23.16
C ARG A 472 26.96 3.53 -24.25
N TYR A 473 26.10 4.53 -24.06
CA TYR A 473 25.98 5.65 -24.98
C TYR A 473 27.26 6.49 -25.02
N GLN A 474 27.90 6.74 -23.88
CA GLN A 474 29.19 7.44 -23.81
C GLN A 474 30.31 6.65 -24.51
N ALA A 475 30.32 5.33 -24.42
CA ALA A 475 31.25 4.48 -25.15
C ALA A 475 30.99 4.56 -26.68
N MET A 476 29.72 4.52 -27.10
CA MET A 476 29.36 4.73 -28.52
C MET A 476 29.76 6.14 -28.98
N PHE A 477 29.57 7.15 -28.14
CA PHE A 477 29.95 8.52 -28.43
C PHE A 477 31.48 8.69 -28.51
N ALA A 478 32.25 8.00 -27.66
CA ALA A 478 33.71 7.96 -27.76
C ALA A 478 34.18 7.34 -29.09
N VAL A 479 33.50 6.30 -29.58
CA VAL A 479 33.75 5.74 -30.91
C VAL A 479 33.48 6.77 -32.01
N LEU A 480 32.42 7.56 -31.89
CA LEU A 480 32.17 8.67 -32.82
C LEU A 480 33.31 9.69 -32.78
N ARG A 481 33.70 10.17 -31.59
CA ARG A 481 34.78 11.16 -31.43
C ARG A 481 36.13 10.71 -31.99
N GLN A 482 36.42 9.41 -31.96
CA GLN A 482 37.67 8.88 -32.52
C GLN A 482 37.67 8.83 -34.05
N ARG A 483 36.49 8.81 -34.67
CA ARG A 483 36.33 8.57 -36.12
C ARG A 483 35.78 9.77 -36.87
N LEU A 484 35.11 10.67 -36.17
CA LEU A 484 34.40 11.82 -36.69
C LEU A 484 34.80 13.03 -35.86
N ASP A 485 35.01 14.15 -36.53
CA ASP A 485 35.35 15.43 -35.90
C ASP A 485 34.08 16.08 -35.32
N VAL A 486 33.60 15.53 -34.19
CA VAL A 486 32.45 16.06 -33.45
C VAL A 486 32.96 16.94 -32.29
N PRO A 487 32.47 18.19 -32.15
CA PRO A 487 32.97 19.13 -31.15
C PRO A 487 32.50 18.83 -29.73
N GLN A 488 31.43 18.06 -29.55
CA GLN A 488 30.86 17.71 -28.25
C GLN A 488 31.81 16.79 -27.48
N THR A 489 31.85 16.97 -26.14
CA THR A 489 32.75 16.19 -25.28
C THR A 489 32.02 15.11 -24.49
N ARG A 490 30.75 15.35 -24.17
CA ARG A 490 29.87 14.42 -23.47
C ARG A 490 28.75 13.91 -24.36
N VAL A 491 28.26 12.70 -24.08
CA VAL A 491 27.13 12.12 -24.81
C VAL A 491 25.84 12.91 -24.61
N GLU A 492 25.65 13.52 -23.44
CA GLU A 492 24.47 14.36 -23.19
C GLU A 492 24.46 15.57 -24.11
N ASP A 493 25.61 16.23 -24.31
CA ASP A 493 25.74 17.35 -25.24
C ASP A 493 25.32 16.93 -26.66
N TRP A 494 25.74 15.73 -27.09
CA TRP A 494 25.35 15.16 -28.38
C TRP A 494 23.84 14.88 -28.48
N LEU A 495 23.24 14.29 -27.45
CA LEU A 495 21.81 13.96 -27.42
C LEU A 495 20.94 15.22 -27.36
N THR A 496 21.44 16.33 -26.81
CA THR A 496 20.73 17.61 -26.77
C THR A 496 20.73 18.39 -28.09
N LEU A 497 21.61 18.05 -29.04
CA LEU A 497 21.61 18.69 -30.36
C LEU A 497 20.27 18.45 -31.08
N PRO A 498 19.83 19.37 -31.95
CA PRO A 498 18.77 19.08 -32.91
C PRO A 498 19.19 17.96 -33.87
N ALA A 499 18.25 17.11 -34.25
CA ALA A 499 18.48 15.98 -35.14
C ALA A 499 19.09 16.39 -36.49
N ARG A 500 18.70 17.57 -37.00
CA ARG A 500 19.26 18.11 -38.24
C ARG A 500 20.74 18.48 -38.10
N GLU A 501 21.15 18.96 -36.93
CA GLU A 501 22.55 19.31 -36.66
C GLU A 501 23.43 18.08 -36.54
N ARG A 502 22.88 16.91 -36.15
CA ARG A 502 23.61 15.63 -36.10
C ARG A 502 23.89 15.01 -37.49
N ARG A 503 23.12 15.36 -38.52
CA ARG A 503 23.21 14.75 -39.87
C ARG A 503 24.55 14.86 -40.59
N PRO A 504 25.31 15.98 -40.51
CA PRO A 504 26.52 16.17 -41.31
C PRO A 504 27.56 15.06 -41.12
N TRP A 505 27.56 14.38 -39.98
CA TRP A 505 28.52 13.33 -39.66
C TRP A 505 28.12 11.94 -40.20
N PHE A 506 26.90 11.75 -40.70
CA PHE A 506 26.40 10.42 -41.07
C PHE A 506 27.00 9.88 -42.38
N GLU A 507 27.18 10.73 -43.38
CA GLU A 507 27.73 10.33 -44.68
C GLU A 507 29.20 9.87 -44.57
N ASN A 508 29.96 10.52 -43.70
CA ASN A 508 31.37 10.24 -43.47
C ASN A 508 31.60 9.09 -42.47
N ALA A 509 30.54 8.56 -41.86
CA ALA A 509 30.64 7.46 -40.92
C ALA A 509 31.00 6.15 -41.66
N ASP A 510 32.01 5.46 -41.13
CA ASP A 510 32.32 4.07 -41.46
C ASP A 510 31.41 3.10 -40.71
N LEU A 511 31.56 1.79 -40.94
CA LEU A 511 30.63 0.78 -40.41
C LEU A 511 30.46 0.86 -38.89
N ARG A 512 31.58 1.06 -38.17
CA ARG A 512 31.59 1.11 -36.71
C ARG A 512 31.01 2.43 -36.20
N ALA A 513 31.31 3.55 -36.85
CA ALA A 513 30.73 4.84 -36.53
C ALA A 513 29.22 4.87 -36.86
N SER A 514 28.77 4.29 -37.96
CA SER A 514 27.34 4.16 -38.31
C SER A 514 26.58 3.32 -37.29
N ALA A 515 27.16 2.22 -36.79
CA ALA A 515 26.54 1.43 -35.73
C ALA A 515 26.40 2.21 -34.42
N ALA A 516 27.43 2.98 -34.04
CA ALA A 516 27.38 3.86 -32.87
C ALA A 516 26.35 4.99 -33.04
N LEU A 517 26.28 5.62 -34.21
CA LEU A 517 25.27 6.63 -34.55
C LEU A 517 23.86 6.08 -34.44
N LEU A 518 23.62 4.84 -34.89
CA LEU A 518 22.30 4.22 -34.81
C LEU A 518 21.81 4.12 -33.35
N LEU A 519 22.66 3.64 -32.44
CA LEU A 519 22.33 3.51 -31.03
C LEU A 519 22.10 4.87 -30.36
N LEU A 520 22.90 5.87 -30.70
CA LEU A 520 22.76 7.23 -30.17
C LEU A 520 21.53 7.94 -30.72
N GLU A 521 21.19 7.75 -31.99
CA GLU A 521 19.99 8.34 -32.59
C GLU A 521 18.71 7.67 -32.05
N GLN A 522 18.75 6.37 -31.75
CA GLN A 522 17.66 5.70 -31.02
C GLN A 522 17.51 6.23 -29.59
N ALA A 523 18.62 6.55 -28.91
CA ALA A 523 18.57 7.20 -27.60
C ALA A 523 17.96 8.61 -27.69
N ALA A 524 18.36 9.39 -28.69
CA ALA A 524 17.79 10.71 -28.96
C ALA A 524 16.27 10.60 -29.25
N GLN A 525 15.83 9.61 -30.04
CA GLN A 525 14.40 9.37 -30.29
C GLN A 525 13.61 9.16 -29.00
N ARG A 526 14.10 8.31 -28.09
CA ARG A 526 13.44 8.06 -26.80
C ARG A 526 13.32 9.33 -25.97
N GLN A 527 14.38 10.14 -25.93
CA GLN A 527 14.36 11.42 -25.23
C GLN A 527 13.35 12.40 -25.85
N GLN A 528 13.29 12.48 -27.18
CA GLN A 528 12.33 13.34 -27.87
C GLN A 528 10.88 12.90 -27.65
N LEU A 529 10.62 11.59 -27.57
CA LEU A 529 9.28 11.05 -27.26
C LEU A 529 8.84 11.40 -25.83
N LEU A 530 9.75 11.44 -24.85
CA LEU A 530 9.42 11.88 -23.50
C LEU A 530 9.12 13.37 -23.44
N LEU A 531 9.95 14.18 -24.09
CA LEU A 531 9.71 15.62 -24.19
C LEU A 531 8.39 15.93 -24.92
N ALA A 532 8.05 15.14 -25.94
CA ALA A 532 6.77 15.20 -26.63
C ALA A 532 5.59 14.89 -25.69
N GLN A 533 5.70 13.83 -24.88
CA GLN A 533 4.67 13.51 -23.87
C GLN A 533 4.50 14.64 -22.85
N ASP A 534 5.60 15.24 -22.39
CA ASP A 534 5.56 16.35 -21.44
C ASP A 534 5.00 17.64 -22.06
N ASP A 535 5.33 17.94 -23.32
CA ASP A 535 4.75 19.05 -24.09
C ASP A 535 3.23 18.88 -24.23
N LEU A 536 2.77 17.69 -24.63
CA LEU A 536 1.34 17.38 -24.77
C LEU A 536 0.59 17.55 -23.45
N LYS A 537 1.15 17.04 -22.35
CA LYS A 537 0.57 17.19 -21.01
C LYS A 537 0.44 18.67 -20.64
N ARG A 538 1.52 19.46 -20.78
CA ARG A 538 1.50 20.90 -20.45
C ARG A 538 0.50 21.67 -21.30
N ASN A 539 0.46 21.40 -22.60
CA ASN A 539 -0.42 22.12 -23.53
C ASN A 539 -1.89 21.80 -23.26
N TYR A 540 -2.24 20.52 -23.04
CA TYR A 540 -3.59 20.10 -22.66
C TYR A 540 -4.08 20.80 -21.38
N LEU A 541 -3.22 20.98 -20.37
CA LEU A 541 -3.58 21.73 -19.16
C LEU A 541 -3.83 23.21 -19.41
N SER A 542 -2.90 23.85 -20.11
CA SER A 542 -3.02 25.29 -20.38
C SER A 542 -4.24 25.64 -21.25
N SER A 543 -4.74 24.68 -22.03
CA SER A 543 -5.95 24.81 -22.84
C SER A 543 -7.23 24.56 -22.03
N ARG A 544 -7.20 23.78 -20.94
CA ARG A 544 -8.34 23.72 -19.98
C ARG A 544 -8.59 25.05 -19.28
N GLU A 545 -7.54 25.83 -19.01
CA GLU A 545 -7.65 27.15 -18.36
C GLU A 545 -8.10 28.25 -19.33
N ARG A 546 -7.94 28.03 -20.64
CA ARG A 546 -8.29 28.98 -21.70
C ARG A 546 -9.40 28.37 -22.57
N ALA A 547 -10.65 28.70 -22.24
CA ALA A 547 -11.87 28.13 -22.82
C ALA A 547 -12.06 28.26 -24.36
N ASP A 548 -11.08 28.77 -25.12
CA ASP A 548 -11.17 29.10 -26.56
C ASP A 548 -10.25 28.29 -27.48
N ASP A 549 -9.43 27.35 -26.97
CA ASP A 549 -8.43 26.65 -27.80
C ASP A 549 -8.98 25.37 -28.47
N THR A 550 -9.47 25.54 -29.71
CA THR A 550 -10.08 24.45 -30.52
C THR A 550 -9.10 23.35 -30.96
N ARG A 551 -7.78 23.59 -30.87
CA ARG A 551 -6.72 22.66 -31.28
C ARG A 551 -6.75 21.34 -30.50
N PHE A 552 -7.19 21.38 -29.25
CA PHE A 552 -7.30 20.20 -28.38
C PHE A 552 -8.75 19.70 -28.24
N ALA A 553 -9.74 20.18 -29.00
CA ALA A 553 -11.14 19.83 -28.76
C ALA A 553 -11.44 18.33 -28.93
N LYS A 554 -10.96 17.69 -30.00
CA LYS A 554 -11.19 16.25 -30.26
C LYS A 554 -10.25 15.38 -29.43
N ALA A 555 -8.94 15.59 -29.54
CA ALA A 555 -7.97 14.75 -28.86
C ALA A 555 -7.86 15.04 -27.36
N GLY A 556 -8.20 16.25 -26.91
CA GLY A 556 -8.41 16.55 -25.50
C GLY A 556 -9.58 15.77 -24.92
N GLY A 557 -10.65 15.53 -25.71
CA GLY A 557 -11.74 14.62 -25.32
C GLY A 557 -11.29 13.17 -25.19
N THR A 558 -10.53 12.63 -26.15
CA THR A 558 -9.95 11.28 -26.06
C THR A 558 -8.95 11.17 -24.88
N LEU A 559 -8.09 12.18 -24.68
CA LEU A 559 -7.14 12.24 -23.58
C LEU A 559 -7.83 12.36 -22.21
N GLU A 560 -8.88 13.18 -22.10
CA GLU A 560 -9.71 13.29 -20.89
C GLU A 560 -10.36 11.94 -20.57
N GLN A 561 -10.86 11.23 -21.58
CA GLN A 561 -11.39 9.88 -21.42
C GLN A 561 -10.30 8.89 -21.00
N ILE A 562 -9.07 8.98 -21.50
CA ILE A 562 -7.95 8.13 -21.06
C ILE A 562 -7.60 8.44 -19.60
N LEU A 563 -7.49 9.71 -19.21
CA LEU A 563 -7.16 10.11 -17.84
C LEU A 563 -8.26 9.67 -16.86
N ALA A 564 -9.53 9.87 -17.22
CA ALA A 564 -10.67 9.40 -16.44
C ALA A 564 -10.72 7.86 -16.38
N THR A 565 -10.42 7.17 -17.48
CA THR A 565 -10.48 5.70 -17.56
C THR A 565 -9.25 5.04 -16.96
N SER A 566 -8.10 5.72 -16.83
CA SER A 566 -6.87 5.14 -16.26
C SER A 566 -6.78 5.29 -14.73
N GLY A 567 -7.67 6.08 -14.12
CA GLY A 567 -7.73 6.29 -12.67
C GLY A 567 -7.78 5.00 -11.85
N PHE A 568 -8.46 3.95 -12.34
CA PHE A 568 -8.59 2.67 -11.61
C PHE A 568 -7.25 1.93 -11.44
N LEU A 569 -6.27 2.13 -12.32
CA LEU A 569 -4.94 1.52 -12.18
C LEU A 569 -4.20 2.10 -10.97
N SER A 570 -4.55 3.33 -10.60
CA SER A 570 -4.05 3.98 -9.39
C SER A 570 -4.95 3.75 -8.17
N ARG A 571 -6.25 3.49 -8.37
CA ARG A 571 -7.24 3.21 -7.32
C ARG A 571 -7.96 1.89 -7.61
N PRO A 572 -7.33 0.74 -7.33
CA PRO A 572 -7.90 -0.56 -7.69
C PRO A 572 -9.25 -0.82 -7.02
N ALA A 573 -9.51 -0.20 -5.87
CA ALA A 573 -10.80 -0.28 -5.17
C ALA A 573 -12.00 0.18 -6.00
N GLU A 574 -11.83 1.07 -6.98
CA GLU A 574 -12.91 1.55 -7.85
C GLU A 574 -13.45 0.47 -8.81
N LEU A 575 -12.78 -0.69 -8.91
CA LEU A 575 -13.26 -1.84 -9.67
C LEU A 575 -14.32 -2.68 -8.93
N LEU A 576 -14.61 -2.37 -7.66
CA LEU A 576 -15.55 -3.10 -6.84
C LEU A 576 -16.54 -2.16 -6.15
N ASP A 577 -17.82 -2.33 -6.45
CA ASP A 577 -18.92 -1.55 -5.83
C ASP A 577 -19.23 -1.93 -4.38
N GLY A 578 -18.58 -2.97 -3.84
CA GLY A 578 -18.87 -3.47 -2.50
C GLY A 578 -17.82 -4.47 -1.98
N GLY A 579 -18.01 -4.87 -0.72
CA GLY A 579 -17.01 -5.62 0.05
C GLY A 579 -15.95 -4.72 0.67
N TYR A 580 -15.06 -5.31 1.47
CA TYR A 580 -14.03 -4.57 2.20
C TYR A 580 -12.73 -5.36 2.32
N GLY A 581 -11.66 -4.65 2.68
CA GLY A 581 -10.31 -5.18 2.78
C GLY A 581 -9.81 -5.74 1.44
N LEU A 582 -8.92 -6.73 1.51
CA LEU A 582 -8.45 -7.47 0.35
C LEU A 582 -9.62 -8.12 -0.41
N PRO A 583 -9.63 -8.09 -1.74
CA PRO A 583 -10.63 -8.81 -2.53
C PRO A 583 -10.63 -10.31 -2.24
N GLN A 584 -11.81 -10.88 -2.06
CA GLN A 584 -12.00 -12.30 -1.82
C GLN A 584 -12.29 -13.05 -3.12
N ALA A 585 -12.20 -14.38 -3.08
CA ALA A 585 -12.40 -15.24 -4.27
C ALA A 585 -13.75 -15.01 -4.97
N SER A 586 -14.81 -14.68 -4.24
CA SER A 586 -16.12 -14.35 -4.82
C SER A 586 -16.14 -13.01 -5.58
N GLU A 587 -15.23 -12.09 -5.24
CA GLU A 587 -15.09 -10.78 -5.89
C GLU A 587 -14.20 -10.88 -7.15
N TRP A 588 -13.45 -11.98 -7.32
CA TRP A 588 -12.47 -12.16 -8.39
C TRP A 588 -13.06 -12.11 -9.80
N GLN A 589 -14.17 -12.82 -10.03
CA GLN A 589 -14.80 -12.84 -11.36
C GLN A 589 -15.25 -11.45 -11.81
N ARG A 590 -15.75 -10.63 -10.87
CA ARG A 590 -16.12 -9.24 -11.16
C ARG A 590 -14.89 -8.38 -11.41
N LEU A 591 -13.85 -8.52 -10.59
CA LEU A 591 -12.57 -7.82 -10.79
C LEU A 591 -11.97 -8.12 -12.16
N GLU A 592 -11.96 -9.39 -12.57
CA GLU A 592 -11.44 -9.81 -13.86
C GLU A 592 -12.22 -9.20 -15.02
N ALA A 593 -13.56 -9.25 -14.94
CA ALA A 593 -14.45 -8.67 -15.95
C ALA A 593 -14.27 -7.14 -16.06
N GLU A 594 -14.33 -6.42 -14.94
CA GLU A 594 -14.19 -4.95 -14.89
C GLU A 594 -12.79 -4.51 -15.33
N SER A 595 -11.75 -5.19 -14.86
CA SER A 595 -10.37 -4.91 -15.25
C SER A 595 -10.18 -5.11 -16.74
N HIS A 596 -10.67 -6.22 -17.30
CA HIS A 596 -10.55 -6.50 -18.73
C HIS A 596 -11.33 -5.50 -19.59
N GLN A 597 -12.56 -5.15 -19.20
CA GLN A 597 -13.36 -4.16 -19.92
C GLN A 597 -12.70 -2.79 -19.96
N ARG A 598 -12.20 -2.30 -18.81
CA ARG A 598 -11.51 -1.01 -18.75
C ARG A 598 -10.19 -1.03 -19.49
N GLN A 599 -9.48 -2.16 -19.45
CA GLN A 599 -8.23 -2.35 -20.19
C GLN A 599 -8.45 -2.31 -21.71
N GLN A 600 -9.48 -2.99 -22.22
CA GLN A 600 -9.86 -2.93 -23.63
C GLN A 600 -10.23 -1.51 -24.05
N ARG A 601 -10.98 -0.78 -23.21
CA ARG A 601 -11.30 0.62 -23.46
C ARG A 601 -10.06 1.50 -23.52
N LEU A 602 -9.11 1.31 -22.60
CA LEU A 602 -7.83 2.04 -22.61
C LEU A 602 -7.01 1.73 -23.85
N GLN A 603 -6.97 0.47 -24.31
CA GLN A 603 -6.29 0.09 -25.54
C GLN A 603 -6.88 0.83 -26.74
N LEU A 604 -8.22 0.77 -26.91
CA LEU A 604 -8.91 1.45 -28.02
C LEU A 604 -8.68 2.97 -28.00
N LEU A 605 -8.75 3.59 -26.82
CA LEU A 605 -8.49 5.02 -26.69
C LEU A 605 -7.02 5.37 -26.97
N SER A 606 -6.08 4.52 -26.57
CA SER A 606 -4.65 4.72 -26.84
C SER A 606 -4.36 4.61 -28.33
N ASP A 607 -4.96 3.64 -29.03
CA ASP A 607 -4.83 3.48 -30.48
C ASP A 607 -5.40 4.69 -31.24
N ASP A 608 -6.55 5.24 -30.80
CA ASP A 608 -7.14 6.47 -31.35
C ASP A 608 -6.25 7.70 -31.10
N LEU A 609 -5.71 7.81 -29.87
CA LEU A 609 -4.82 8.90 -29.50
C LEU A 609 -3.51 8.86 -30.28
N ASP A 610 -2.90 7.69 -30.51
CA ASP A 610 -1.65 7.54 -31.25
C ASP A 610 -1.78 8.04 -32.71
N GLY A 611 -2.95 7.86 -33.33
CA GLY A 611 -3.24 8.40 -34.66
C GLY A 611 -3.34 9.93 -34.70
N GLU A 612 -3.86 10.54 -33.63
CA GLU A 612 -4.05 11.98 -33.49
C GLU A 612 -2.83 12.70 -32.88
N LEU A 613 -1.96 11.96 -32.19
CA LEU A 613 -0.86 12.47 -31.36
C LEU A 613 0.08 13.39 -32.14
N ARG A 614 0.41 13.01 -33.39
CA ARG A 614 1.26 13.81 -34.28
C ARG A 614 0.67 15.19 -34.58
N HIS A 615 -0.65 15.34 -34.61
CA HIS A 615 -1.34 16.61 -34.86
C HIS A 615 -1.39 17.54 -33.64
N LEU A 616 -1.22 16.98 -32.44
CA LEU A 616 -1.25 17.72 -31.18
C LEU A 616 0.12 18.25 -30.76
N LEU A 617 1.18 17.66 -31.27
CA LEU A 617 2.53 18.09 -30.98
C LEU A 617 2.80 19.49 -31.53
N GLU A 618 3.61 20.26 -30.81
CA GLU A 618 4.11 21.53 -31.30
C GLU A 618 4.88 21.32 -32.62
N PRO A 619 4.75 22.24 -33.60
CA PRO A 619 5.43 22.08 -34.90
C PRO A 619 6.93 21.84 -34.76
N ALA A 620 7.58 22.48 -33.78
CA ALA A 620 8.99 22.26 -33.49
C ALA A 620 9.28 20.83 -33.01
N ARG A 621 8.43 20.26 -32.15
CA ARG A 621 8.58 18.90 -31.63
C ARG A 621 8.35 17.86 -32.72
N LEU A 622 7.30 18.04 -33.52
CA LEU A 622 7.01 17.15 -34.65
C LEU A 622 8.16 17.18 -35.67
N ALA A 623 8.64 18.36 -36.03
CA ALA A 623 9.76 18.52 -36.96
C ALA A 623 11.04 17.86 -36.45
N GLU A 624 11.28 17.87 -35.13
CA GLU A 624 12.41 17.20 -34.50
C GLU A 624 12.24 15.67 -34.54
N LEU A 625 11.06 15.13 -34.20
CA LEU A 625 10.77 13.69 -34.29
C LEU A 625 10.90 13.16 -35.72
N ASP A 626 10.31 13.86 -36.70
CA ASP A 626 10.44 13.53 -38.11
C ASP A 626 11.91 13.59 -38.57
N ALA A 627 12.68 14.54 -38.03
CA ALA A 627 14.08 14.64 -38.34
C ALA A 627 14.90 13.48 -37.76
N VAL A 628 14.57 13.00 -36.56
CA VAL A 628 15.15 11.78 -35.95
C VAL A 628 14.76 10.53 -36.73
N GLU A 629 13.50 10.38 -37.15
CA GLU A 629 13.06 9.25 -37.96
C GLU A 629 13.81 9.18 -39.30
N ALA A 630 13.99 10.33 -39.95
CA ALA A 630 14.80 10.43 -41.16
C ALA A 630 16.28 10.10 -40.92
N ASN A 631 16.84 10.52 -39.78
CA ASN A 631 18.21 10.18 -39.38
C ASN A 631 18.38 8.66 -39.23
N LEU A 632 17.48 8.02 -38.49
CA LEU A 632 17.49 6.56 -38.29
C LEU A 632 17.42 5.82 -39.63
N LYS A 633 16.59 6.27 -40.57
CA LYS A 633 16.49 5.69 -41.91
C LYS A 633 17.78 5.86 -42.72
N GLN A 634 18.41 7.05 -42.67
CA GLN A 634 19.66 7.34 -43.36
C GLN A 634 20.80 6.49 -42.80
N ILE A 635 20.98 6.48 -41.47
CA ILE A 635 21.99 5.67 -40.79
C ILE A 635 21.79 4.18 -41.08
N GLY A 636 20.55 3.68 -40.99
CA GLY A 636 20.25 2.29 -41.28
C GLY A 636 20.54 1.89 -42.74
N THR A 637 20.31 2.80 -43.69
CA THR A 637 20.66 2.58 -45.10
C THR A 637 22.17 2.56 -45.31
N ARG A 638 22.88 3.53 -44.73
CA ARG A 638 24.35 3.60 -44.76
C ARG A 638 24.99 2.34 -44.17
N LEU A 639 24.50 1.88 -43.02
CA LEU A 639 24.99 0.68 -42.35
C LEU A 639 24.83 -0.56 -43.24
N ARG A 640 23.67 -0.74 -43.89
CA ARG A 640 23.43 -1.84 -44.85
C ARG A 640 24.39 -1.76 -46.05
N THR A 641 24.56 -0.57 -46.64
CA THR A 641 25.49 -0.37 -47.77
C THR A 641 26.93 -0.70 -47.38
N LEU A 642 27.37 -0.26 -46.20
CA LEU A 642 28.73 -0.52 -45.70
C LEU A 642 28.93 -2.00 -45.34
N HIS A 643 27.92 -2.66 -44.77
CA HIS A 643 27.94 -4.10 -44.47
C HIS A 643 28.01 -4.94 -45.75
N ASP A 644 27.21 -4.59 -46.76
CA ASP A 644 27.26 -5.22 -48.09
C ASP A 644 28.64 -5.03 -48.74
N ALA A 645 29.19 -3.82 -48.70
CA ALA A 645 30.53 -3.52 -49.25
C ALA A 645 31.66 -4.26 -48.51
N ALA A 646 31.46 -4.63 -47.24
CA ALA A 646 32.40 -5.40 -46.44
C ALA A 646 32.23 -6.93 -46.60
N GLY A 647 31.35 -7.40 -47.48
CA GLY A 647 31.09 -8.83 -47.70
C GLY A 647 30.31 -9.49 -46.58
N GLY A 648 29.50 -8.72 -45.84
CA GLY A 648 28.72 -9.20 -44.71
C GLY A 648 27.59 -10.17 -45.11
N LEU A 649 27.25 -11.08 -44.20
CA LEU A 649 26.18 -12.07 -44.40
C LEU A 649 24.82 -11.37 -44.59
N ARG A 650 24.09 -11.73 -45.64
CA ARG A 650 22.68 -11.37 -45.85
C ARG A 650 21.82 -12.51 -45.32
N LEU A 651 21.01 -12.22 -44.29
CA LEU A 651 19.93 -13.12 -43.87
C LEU A 651 18.77 -12.97 -44.87
N PRO A 652 18.09 -14.07 -45.25
CA PRO A 652 17.00 -14.06 -46.23
C PRO A 652 15.77 -13.25 -45.78
#